data_AF-A0A957TDT0-F1
#
_entry.id   AF-A0A957TDT0-F1
#
_cell.length_a   1.000
_cell.length_b   1.000
_cell.length_c   1.000
_cell.angle_alpha   90.00
_cell.angle_beta   90.00
_cell.angle_gamma   90.00
#
_symmetry.space_group_name_H-M   'P 1'
#
loop_
_entity.id
_entity.type
_entity.pdbx_description
1 polymer ?
#
loop_
_entity_poly.entity_id
_entity_poly.type
_entity_poly.pdbx_seq_one_letter_code
_entity_poly.pdbx_strand_id
1 'polypeptide(L)'
;MSTTPATHETSLTNRPILRWSLLGGWGIIVTYTVMVLGAVLSPQVSTFQSPNITRILLGLPALIQNILDYGVDILLMFGFSVIAGILIVNRSDDWFAIFTSLFLIVFGARITNLANNIAQTPGYQTQGGLILAFGDIGIVLFSMLFPNGKFTPKWLKYLVPFLFITMLGIYIFPASPAHWLNLTDSGIYFAVTVSWYVIGLSSSIHRYYRASNLAQKQQIRWIFIGTMGPFLWFIIFQVLSYFFPALTASDVAAVSFQTIARLASIFMFLMLPLSVAISIVQTHLFDIDMIINRSLVYGILTIGLGLTFGLVFVLASAIFKSMHANDQFFFVAIVFSVLAGATFQPLRKKLQRFVDRFFYHIKIDYQKTPLEVRAEASTNVEGITLSTYRNLQLIGHGGMAEVYRATDSTGRGTVALKVLRAALAGDEQFQKRFMREAEIISKLDHPNIVHVTDFGEERGLYYIAMEMLSGPDLSRLIKEEKRISLDNTVGLLRGIADALDYAHMNGLVHRDIKPSNIMLDSSTIPSRSVLTDFGIAKMIDAHTRITNTAGMLGTFDYMAPEQIQASADVDGHADIYALGVMTYQMLTGHLPFERPDTGAILLAHMSAPPPDARELVSDIPRAAARAIQQAMAKNIQDRFSSAKEFVAALESA
;
A
#
# COMPACT_ATOMS: atom_id res chain seq x y z
N MET A 1 -9.89 2.48 14.61
CA MET A 1 -10.25 1.04 14.79
C MET A 1 -8.96 0.31 15.12
N SER A 2 -8.81 -0.10 16.38
CA SER A 2 -7.60 -0.74 16.90
C SER A 2 -7.15 -1.90 16.03
N THR A 3 -5.90 -1.82 15.55
CA THR A 3 -5.16 -2.97 15.06
C THR A 3 -5.21 -4.06 16.12
N THR A 4 -5.48 -5.30 15.75
CA THR A 4 -5.02 -6.39 16.61
C THR A 4 -3.50 -6.33 16.56
N PRO A 5 -2.79 -5.98 17.65
CA PRO A 5 -1.34 -6.11 17.69
C PRO A 5 -0.99 -7.56 17.34
N ALA A 6 0.27 -7.82 16.94
CA ALA A 6 0.81 -9.17 16.94
C ALA A 6 0.32 -9.84 18.21
N THR A 7 -0.53 -10.86 18.08
CA THR A 7 -1.19 -11.40 19.26
C THR A 7 -0.06 -11.80 20.22
N HIS A 8 -0.20 -11.59 21.53
CA HIS A 8 0.83 -11.96 22.52
C HIS A 8 1.38 -13.40 22.32
N GLU A 9 0.63 -14.25 21.60
CA GLU A 9 0.96 -15.62 21.22
C GLU A 9 1.85 -15.79 19.97
N THR A 10 1.87 -14.86 19.00
CA THR A 10 2.75 -14.94 17.80
C THR A 10 4.06 -14.17 17.94
N SER A 11 4.14 -13.28 18.94
CA SER A 11 5.35 -12.51 19.21
C SER A 11 6.50 -13.40 19.69
N LEU A 12 7.67 -13.18 19.10
CA LEU A 12 8.96 -13.79 19.43
C LEU A 12 9.84 -12.90 20.32
N THR A 13 9.36 -11.72 20.72
CA THR A 13 10.06 -10.77 21.59
C THR A 13 10.62 -11.43 22.85
N ASN A 14 9.86 -12.34 23.47
CA ASN A 14 10.26 -13.08 24.67
C ASN A 14 10.81 -14.49 24.39
N ARG A 15 11.11 -14.84 23.13
CA ARG A 15 11.57 -16.19 22.73
C ARG A 15 12.79 -16.12 21.79
N PRO A 16 13.95 -15.63 22.27
CA PRO A 16 15.12 -15.37 21.44
C PRO A 16 15.68 -16.66 20.79
N ILE A 17 15.70 -17.78 21.51
CA ILE A 17 16.19 -19.06 20.98
C ILE A 17 15.34 -19.51 19.78
N LEU A 18 14.01 -19.48 19.92
CA LEU A 18 13.09 -19.87 18.84
C LEU A 18 13.23 -18.94 17.64
N ARG A 19 13.40 -17.63 17.88
CA ARG A 19 13.67 -16.64 16.83
C ARG A 19 14.95 -16.96 16.05
N TRP A 20 16.05 -17.25 16.75
CA TRP A 20 17.32 -17.62 16.12
C TRP A 20 17.24 -18.97 15.38
N SER A 21 16.51 -19.95 15.90
CA SER A 21 16.29 -21.23 15.20
C SER A 21 15.50 -21.05 13.90
N LEU A 22 14.46 -20.21 13.91
CA LEU A 22 13.66 -19.91 12.72
C LEU A 22 14.46 -19.13 11.67
N LEU A 23 15.27 -18.15 12.10
CA LEU A 23 16.20 -17.42 11.23
C LEU A 23 17.33 -18.31 10.71
N GLY A 24 17.82 -19.26 11.52
CA GLY A 24 18.79 -20.28 11.09
C GLY A 24 18.22 -21.20 10.01
N GLY A 25 16.96 -21.64 10.15
CA GLY A 25 16.23 -22.35 9.11
C GLY A 25 16.09 -21.54 7.81
N TRP A 26 15.93 -20.21 7.95
CA TRP A 26 15.94 -19.28 6.81
C TRP A 26 17.29 -19.23 6.11
N GLY A 27 18.39 -19.18 6.87
CA GLY A 27 19.74 -19.28 6.33
C GLY A 27 19.94 -20.55 5.49
N ILE A 28 19.50 -21.70 6.00
CA ILE A 28 19.57 -22.97 5.26
C ILE A 28 18.79 -22.91 3.95
N ILE A 29 17.56 -22.38 3.97
CA ILE A 29 16.70 -22.29 2.78
C ILE A 29 17.24 -21.29 1.76
N VAL A 30 17.84 -20.18 2.19
CA VAL A 30 18.50 -19.21 1.30
C VAL A 30 19.76 -19.81 0.69
N THR A 31 20.62 -20.44 1.49
CA THR A 31 21.80 -21.15 0.98
C THR A 31 21.40 -22.23 -0.01
N TYR A 32 20.31 -22.95 0.28
CA TYR A 32 19.75 -23.95 -0.60
C TYR A 32 19.18 -23.36 -1.89
N THR A 33 18.50 -22.20 -1.82
CA THR A 33 18.02 -21.45 -2.99
C THR A 33 19.16 -20.95 -3.88
N VAL A 34 20.26 -20.49 -3.26
CA VAL A 34 21.48 -20.10 -3.97
C VAL A 34 22.16 -21.31 -4.60
N MET A 35 22.19 -22.47 -3.92
CA MET A 35 22.66 -23.72 -4.51
C MET A 35 21.82 -24.15 -5.71
N VAL A 36 20.50 -24.01 -5.63
CA VAL A 36 19.56 -24.30 -6.71
C VAL A 36 19.79 -23.37 -7.91
N LEU A 37 20.01 -22.07 -7.69
CA LEU A 37 20.43 -21.13 -8.75
C LEU A 37 21.78 -21.49 -9.36
N GLY A 38 22.76 -21.90 -8.53
CA GLY A 38 24.06 -22.38 -8.98
C GLY A 38 23.97 -23.67 -9.80
N ALA A 39 23.05 -24.56 -9.46
CA ALA A 39 22.80 -25.82 -10.18
C ALA A 39 22.18 -25.56 -11.56
N VAL A 40 21.25 -24.59 -11.71
CA VAL A 40 20.71 -24.12 -13.02
C VAL A 40 21.80 -23.64 -13.96
N LEU A 41 22.80 -22.94 -13.41
CA LEU A 41 23.93 -22.41 -14.17
C LEU A 41 25.02 -23.47 -14.43
N SER A 42 24.89 -24.65 -13.82
CA SER A 42 25.84 -25.73 -14.01
C SER A 42 25.59 -26.46 -15.34
N PRO A 43 26.65 -26.80 -16.11
CA PRO A 43 26.50 -27.53 -17.37
C PRO A 43 25.82 -28.90 -17.21
N GLN A 44 25.92 -29.54 -16.04
CA GLN A 44 25.40 -30.89 -15.79
C GLN A 44 23.87 -30.98 -15.59
N VAL A 45 23.23 -29.90 -15.15
CA VAL A 45 21.76 -29.81 -15.06
C VAL A 45 21.16 -29.34 -16.39
N SER A 46 21.93 -28.54 -17.16
CA SER A 46 21.53 -28.10 -18.51
C SER A 46 21.43 -29.23 -19.55
N THR A 47 21.91 -30.44 -19.22
CA THR A 47 21.87 -31.62 -20.10
C THR A 47 20.69 -32.56 -19.83
N PHE A 48 19.95 -32.43 -18.72
CA PHE A 48 18.70 -33.18 -18.51
C PHE A 48 17.58 -32.51 -19.33
N GLN A 49 17.39 -33.09 -20.51
CA GLN A 49 16.52 -32.67 -21.58
C GLN A 49 15.08 -32.42 -21.11
N SER A 50 14.63 -31.15 -21.19
CA SER A 50 13.32 -30.92 -21.83
C SER A 50 13.40 -31.59 -23.21
N PRO A 51 12.42 -32.42 -23.61
CA PRO A 51 12.53 -33.13 -24.88
C PRO A 51 12.78 -32.08 -25.97
N ASN A 52 13.61 -32.43 -26.96
CA ASN A 52 14.20 -31.67 -28.10
C ASN A 52 13.33 -30.62 -28.85
N ILE A 53 12.38 -29.97 -28.20
CA ILE A 53 11.14 -29.48 -28.76
C ILE A 53 11.20 -27.97 -28.93
N THR A 54 11.84 -27.22 -28.04
CA THR A 54 12.19 -25.80 -28.27
C THR A 54 13.13 -25.66 -29.47
N ARG A 55 14.03 -26.64 -29.64
CA ARG A 55 14.85 -26.84 -30.86
C ARG A 55 13.98 -27.09 -32.09
N ILE A 56 12.99 -27.98 -32.00
CA ILE A 56 12.09 -28.32 -33.11
C ILE A 56 11.09 -27.19 -33.40
N LEU A 57 10.68 -26.34 -32.45
CA LEU A 57 9.62 -25.34 -32.62
C LEU A 57 10.14 -23.93 -32.99
N LEU A 58 11.19 -23.44 -32.32
CA LEU A 58 11.60 -22.03 -32.45
C LEU A 58 12.94 -21.82 -33.18
N GLY A 59 13.72 -22.88 -33.43
CA GLY A 59 15.03 -22.74 -34.11
C GLY A 59 16.04 -21.80 -33.42
N LEU A 60 15.78 -21.45 -32.15
CA LEU A 60 16.58 -20.49 -31.40
C LEU A 60 17.94 -21.07 -30.97
N PRO A 61 18.99 -20.24 -30.85
CA PRO A 61 20.25 -20.64 -30.24
C PRO A 61 20.03 -21.18 -28.81
N ALA A 62 20.77 -22.23 -28.44
CA ALA A 62 20.62 -22.93 -27.15
C ALA A 62 20.69 -21.98 -25.93
N LEU A 63 21.48 -20.91 -26.03
CA LEU A 63 21.57 -19.87 -25.00
C LEU A 63 20.24 -19.16 -24.75
N ILE A 64 19.53 -18.74 -25.80
CA ILE A 64 18.25 -18.03 -25.70
C ILE A 64 17.15 -18.96 -25.20
N GLN A 65 17.23 -20.25 -25.53
CA GLN A 65 16.31 -21.27 -25.04
C GLN A 65 16.47 -21.52 -23.54
N ASN A 66 17.71 -21.66 -23.06
CA ASN A 66 17.97 -21.77 -21.64
C ASN A 66 17.50 -20.51 -20.90
N ILE A 67 17.67 -19.32 -21.48
CA ILE A 67 17.16 -18.07 -20.91
C ILE A 67 15.63 -18.06 -20.86
N LEU A 68 14.92 -18.61 -21.84
CA LEU A 68 13.45 -18.66 -21.84
C LEU A 68 12.91 -19.76 -20.91
N ASP A 69 13.52 -20.94 -20.91
CA ASP A 69 13.09 -22.10 -20.11
C ASP A 69 13.31 -21.89 -18.62
N TYR A 70 14.39 -21.17 -18.25
CA TYR A 70 14.74 -20.87 -16.85
C TYR A 70 14.47 -19.43 -16.45
N GLY A 71 14.30 -18.48 -17.39
CA GLY A 71 14.14 -17.06 -17.06
C GLY A 71 12.84 -16.74 -16.34
N VAL A 72 11.74 -17.39 -16.71
CA VAL A 72 10.47 -17.30 -15.97
C VAL A 72 10.64 -17.85 -14.56
N ASP A 73 11.33 -18.97 -14.44
CA ASP A 73 11.55 -19.65 -13.16
C ASP A 73 12.41 -18.78 -12.22
N ILE A 74 13.49 -18.18 -12.74
CA ILE A 74 14.37 -17.24 -12.02
C ILE A 74 13.60 -15.98 -11.60
N LEU A 75 12.79 -15.39 -12.49
CA LEU A 75 12.01 -14.20 -12.17
C LEU A 75 10.98 -14.45 -11.08
N LEU A 76 10.29 -15.60 -11.12
CA LEU A 76 9.34 -15.99 -10.07
C LEU A 76 10.04 -16.19 -8.73
N MET A 77 11.15 -16.96 -8.71
CA MET A 77 11.93 -17.17 -7.49
C MET A 77 12.47 -15.86 -6.91
N PHE A 78 12.97 -14.97 -7.76
CA PHE A 78 13.44 -13.64 -7.34
C PHE A 78 12.30 -12.81 -6.74
N GLY A 79 11.14 -12.78 -7.39
CA GLY A 79 9.95 -12.09 -6.90
C GLY A 79 9.53 -12.56 -5.51
N PHE A 80 9.41 -13.87 -5.30
CA PHE A 80 9.06 -14.42 -3.98
C PHE A 80 10.12 -14.15 -2.92
N SER A 81 11.40 -14.20 -3.29
CA SER A 81 12.51 -13.93 -2.37
C SER A 81 12.53 -12.48 -1.89
N VAL A 82 12.26 -11.52 -2.79
CA VAL A 82 12.15 -10.10 -2.44
C VAL A 82 10.99 -9.88 -1.45
N ILE A 83 9.82 -10.46 -1.73
CA ILE A 83 8.65 -10.32 -0.85
C ILE A 83 8.93 -10.94 0.53
N ALA A 84 9.53 -12.12 0.56
CA ALA A 84 9.92 -12.80 1.79
C ALA A 84 10.92 -11.97 2.62
N GLY A 85 11.88 -11.32 1.95
CA GLY A 85 12.84 -10.41 2.57
C GLY A 85 12.18 -9.19 3.20
N ILE A 86 11.27 -8.52 2.47
CA ILE A 86 10.50 -7.37 2.98
C ILE A 86 9.71 -7.77 4.24
N LEU A 87 9.01 -8.91 4.19
CA LEU A 87 8.20 -9.38 5.31
C LEU A 87 9.05 -9.68 6.56
N ILE A 88 10.27 -10.21 6.39
CA ILE A 88 11.20 -10.46 7.50
C ILE A 88 11.74 -9.17 8.08
N VAL A 89 12.20 -8.23 7.24
CA VAL A 89 12.75 -6.95 7.72
C VAL A 89 11.72 -6.21 8.56
N ASN A 90 10.46 -6.23 8.13
CA ASN A 90 9.40 -5.46 8.78
C ASN A 90 8.72 -6.19 9.95
N ARG A 91 8.78 -7.53 10.01
CA ARG A 91 8.06 -8.36 11.02
C ARG A 91 8.92 -9.52 11.56
N SER A 92 10.22 -9.29 11.79
CA SER A 92 11.15 -10.32 12.31
C SER A 92 10.85 -10.79 13.75
N ASP A 93 9.91 -10.16 14.41
CA ASP A 93 9.41 -10.44 15.74
C ASP A 93 8.13 -11.30 15.75
N ASP A 94 7.60 -11.69 14.58
CA ASP A 94 6.44 -12.59 14.45
C ASP A 94 6.84 -13.92 13.78
N TRP A 95 6.61 -15.05 14.46
CA TRP A 95 6.98 -16.36 13.90
C TRP A 95 6.15 -16.73 12.65
N PHE A 96 4.90 -16.27 12.55
CA PHE A 96 4.05 -16.54 11.41
C PHE A 96 4.49 -15.74 10.19
N ALA A 97 4.99 -14.53 10.39
CA ALA A 97 5.64 -13.75 9.32
C ALA A 97 6.90 -14.47 8.81
N ILE A 98 7.76 -14.97 9.71
CA ILE A 98 8.95 -15.75 9.32
C ILE A 98 8.55 -17.03 8.58
N PHE A 99 7.56 -17.78 9.08
CA PHE A 99 7.01 -18.95 8.39
C PHE A 99 6.49 -18.61 7.00
N THR A 100 5.74 -17.52 6.86
CA THR A 100 5.19 -17.07 5.57
C THR A 100 6.31 -16.72 4.60
N SER A 101 7.38 -16.06 5.05
CA SER A 101 8.56 -15.77 4.22
C SER A 101 9.28 -17.03 3.78
N LEU A 102 9.51 -17.98 4.69
CA LEU A 102 10.11 -19.29 4.36
C LEU A 102 9.27 -20.03 3.32
N PHE A 103 7.95 -20.06 3.54
CA PHE A 103 7.01 -20.67 2.62
C PHE A 103 7.07 -20.02 1.25
N LEU A 104 7.06 -18.69 1.13
CA LEU A 104 7.10 -18.00 -0.17
C LEU A 104 8.35 -18.37 -0.99
N ILE A 105 9.51 -18.49 -0.35
CA ILE A 105 10.76 -18.89 -1.05
C ILE A 105 10.66 -20.31 -1.58
N VAL A 106 10.25 -21.26 -0.73
CA VAL A 106 10.10 -22.67 -1.11
C VAL A 106 9.00 -22.84 -2.15
N PHE A 107 7.90 -22.10 -2.00
CA PHE A 107 6.80 -22.05 -2.94
C PHE A 107 7.26 -21.52 -4.31
N GLY A 108 8.08 -20.47 -4.33
CA GLY A 108 8.71 -19.98 -5.55
C GLY A 108 9.51 -21.06 -6.26
N ALA A 109 10.30 -21.87 -5.54
CA ALA A 109 10.99 -23.01 -6.13
C ALA A 109 10.02 -24.11 -6.60
N ARG A 110 8.98 -24.41 -5.83
CA ARG A 110 7.97 -25.46 -6.11
C ARG A 110 7.18 -25.24 -7.39
N ILE A 111 6.82 -23.99 -7.68
CA ILE A 111 5.99 -23.63 -8.84
C ILE A 111 6.79 -23.58 -10.14
N THR A 112 8.11 -23.57 -10.04
CA THR A 112 9.01 -23.61 -11.17
C THR A 112 9.32 -25.03 -11.57
N ASN A 113 9.71 -25.25 -12.82
CA ASN A 113 10.11 -26.60 -13.25
C ASN A 113 11.46 -27.02 -12.68
N LEU A 114 12.17 -26.09 -12.05
CA LEU A 114 13.48 -26.32 -11.47
C LEU A 114 13.49 -27.42 -10.41
N ALA A 115 12.52 -27.43 -9.50
CA ALA A 115 12.44 -28.46 -8.46
C ALA A 115 12.26 -29.87 -9.07
N ASN A 116 11.41 -29.98 -10.09
CA ASN A 116 11.19 -31.23 -10.82
C ASN A 116 12.45 -31.68 -11.56
N ASN A 117 13.15 -30.76 -12.25
CA ASN A 117 14.37 -31.06 -12.98
C ASN A 117 15.51 -31.51 -12.04
N ILE A 118 15.65 -30.86 -10.88
CA ILE A 118 16.62 -31.25 -9.86
C ILE A 118 16.29 -32.64 -9.30
N ALA A 119 15.01 -32.93 -9.05
CA ALA A 119 14.57 -34.24 -8.57
C ALA A 119 14.85 -35.37 -9.57
N GLN A 120 14.92 -35.06 -10.86
CA GLN A 120 15.24 -36.02 -11.92
C GLN A 120 16.75 -36.12 -12.20
N THR A 121 17.56 -35.17 -11.73
CA THR A 121 19.02 -35.20 -11.90
C THR A 121 19.66 -36.25 -10.97
N PRO A 122 20.45 -37.21 -11.50
CA PRO A 122 21.17 -38.19 -10.69
C PRO A 122 22.05 -37.52 -9.62
N GLY A 123 21.94 -37.99 -8.37
CA GLY A 123 22.67 -37.41 -7.22
C GLY A 123 21.99 -36.21 -6.55
N TYR A 124 20.96 -35.64 -7.17
CA TYR A 124 20.18 -34.50 -6.63
C TYR A 124 18.71 -34.82 -6.34
N GLN A 125 18.31 -36.09 -6.48
CA GLN A 125 16.94 -36.57 -6.34
C GLN A 125 16.33 -36.23 -4.97
N THR A 126 17.11 -36.42 -3.89
CA THR A 126 16.67 -36.14 -2.52
C THR A 126 16.42 -34.65 -2.31
N GLN A 127 17.31 -33.82 -2.84
CA GLN A 127 17.24 -32.37 -2.76
C GLN A 127 15.99 -31.86 -3.51
N GLY A 128 15.80 -32.28 -4.77
CA GLY A 128 14.60 -31.93 -5.53
C GLY A 128 13.31 -32.40 -4.84
N GLY A 129 13.27 -33.63 -4.33
CA GLY A 129 12.14 -34.16 -3.58
C GLY A 129 11.81 -33.37 -2.31
N LEU A 130 12.82 -32.89 -1.58
CA LEU A 130 12.62 -32.01 -0.41
C LEU A 130 11.90 -30.72 -0.79
N ILE A 131 12.29 -30.05 -1.89
CA ILE A 131 11.62 -28.82 -2.34
C ILE A 131 10.15 -29.08 -2.62
N LEU A 132 9.87 -30.17 -3.35
CA LEU A 132 8.51 -30.54 -3.72
C LEU A 132 7.65 -30.80 -2.48
N ALA A 133 8.18 -31.60 -1.54
CA ALA A 133 7.51 -31.91 -0.29
C ALA A 133 7.23 -30.65 0.55
N PHE A 134 8.24 -29.82 0.79
CA PHE A 134 8.07 -28.61 1.61
C PHE A 134 7.15 -27.58 0.96
N GLY A 135 7.13 -27.50 -0.38
CA GLY A 135 6.18 -26.66 -1.11
C GLY A 135 4.74 -27.08 -0.84
N ASP A 136 4.43 -28.36 -0.96
CA ASP A 136 3.06 -28.87 -0.82
C ASP A 136 2.62 -28.90 0.65
N ILE A 137 3.52 -29.28 1.57
CA ILE A 137 3.31 -29.12 3.03
C ILE A 137 3.02 -27.66 3.35
N GLY A 138 3.78 -26.73 2.76
CA GLY A 138 3.64 -25.31 2.96
C GLY A 138 2.26 -24.79 2.56
N ILE A 139 1.74 -25.18 1.39
CA ILE A 139 0.40 -24.77 0.93
C ILE A 139 -0.69 -25.23 1.91
N VAL A 140 -0.60 -26.50 2.35
CA VAL A 140 -1.55 -27.09 3.29
C VAL A 140 -1.46 -26.38 4.64
N LEU A 141 -0.26 -26.22 5.21
CA LEU A 141 -0.09 -25.52 6.49
C LEU A 141 -0.51 -24.06 6.42
N PHE A 142 -0.23 -23.36 5.31
CA PHE A 142 -0.64 -21.98 5.12
C PHE A 142 -2.17 -21.86 5.17
N SER A 143 -2.91 -22.76 4.50
CA SER A 143 -4.38 -22.83 4.61
C SER A 143 -4.88 -23.16 6.02
N MET A 144 -4.09 -23.90 6.81
CA MET A 144 -4.40 -24.25 8.20
C MET A 144 -3.96 -23.21 9.24
N LEU A 145 -3.15 -22.22 8.90
CA LEU A 145 -2.59 -21.28 9.87
C LEU A 145 -3.08 -19.85 9.62
N PHE A 146 -3.36 -19.50 8.38
CA PHE A 146 -3.80 -18.17 7.98
C PHE A 146 -5.18 -17.80 8.56
N PRO A 147 -5.45 -16.50 8.86
CA PRO A 147 -4.55 -15.33 8.80
C PRO A 147 -3.67 -15.12 10.05
N ASN A 148 -3.94 -15.85 11.13
CA ASN A 148 -3.47 -15.47 12.47
C ASN A 148 -2.41 -16.41 13.06
N GLY A 149 -1.89 -17.35 12.27
CA GLY A 149 -0.92 -18.35 12.72
C GLY A 149 -1.50 -19.41 13.66
N LYS A 150 -2.82 -19.52 13.83
CA LYS A 150 -3.43 -20.44 14.82
C LYS A 150 -4.09 -21.64 14.16
N PHE A 151 -3.95 -22.82 14.74
CA PHE A 151 -4.76 -23.98 14.34
C PHE A 151 -6.20 -23.84 14.87
N THR A 152 -7.15 -23.83 13.95
CA THR A 152 -8.59 -23.74 14.17
C THR A 152 -9.28 -24.71 13.20
N PRO A 153 -9.79 -25.85 13.68
CA PRO A 153 -9.81 -26.29 15.08
C PRO A 153 -8.42 -26.68 15.63
N LYS A 154 -8.24 -26.55 16.96
CA LYS A 154 -6.94 -26.74 17.65
C LYS A 154 -6.33 -28.13 17.49
N TRP A 155 -7.15 -29.16 17.22
CA TRP A 155 -6.67 -30.53 17.06
C TRP A 155 -5.87 -30.74 15.76
N LEU A 156 -6.00 -29.85 14.77
CA LEU A 156 -5.25 -29.93 13.51
C LEU A 156 -3.72 -29.93 13.72
N LYS A 157 -3.23 -29.33 14.81
CA LYS A 157 -1.80 -29.33 15.15
C LYS A 157 -1.22 -30.74 15.31
N TYR A 158 -2.04 -31.71 15.72
CA TYR A 158 -1.62 -33.10 15.90
C TYR A 158 -1.53 -33.87 14.58
N LEU A 159 -2.12 -33.34 13.49
CA LEU A 159 -1.97 -33.91 12.15
C LEU A 159 -0.67 -33.48 11.46
N VAL A 160 -0.01 -32.43 11.94
CA VAL A 160 1.19 -31.88 11.30
C VAL A 160 2.30 -32.94 11.15
N PRO A 161 2.67 -33.74 12.16
CA PRO A 161 3.68 -34.78 11.98
C PRO A 161 3.31 -35.80 10.89
N PHE A 162 2.02 -36.18 10.79
CA PHE A 162 1.54 -37.09 9.75
C PHE A 162 1.62 -36.48 8.35
N LEU A 163 1.30 -35.19 8.21
CA LEU A 163 1.49 -34.44 6.96
C LEU A 163 2.95 -34.51 6.50
N PHE A 164 3.90 -34.24 7.41
CA PHE A 164 5.33 -34.33 7.11
C PHE A 164 5.76 -35.74 6.74
N ILE A 165 5.40 -36.75 7.52
CA ILE A 165 5.79 -38.14 7.27
C ILE A 165 5.27 -38.62 5.92
N THR A 166 4.00 -38.36 5.62
CA THR A 166 3.38 -38.81 4.36
C THR A 166 3.94 -38.07 3.15
N MET A 167 4.12 -36.74 3.23
CA MET A 167 4.67 -35.96 2.12
C MET A 167 6.17 -36.23 1.88
N LEU A 168 6.99 -36.27 2.92
CA LEU A 168 8.41 -36.61 2.77
C LEU A 168 8.59 -38.05 2.27
N GLY A 169 7.76 -38.98 2.75
CA GLY A 169 7.75 -40.37 2.30
C GLY A 169 7.45 -40.54 0.82
N ILE A 170 6.56 -39.69 0.27
CA ILE A 170 6.21 -39.64 -1.15
C ILE A 170 7.37 -39.13 -2.01
N TYR A 171 8.05 -38.05 -1.60
CA TYR A 171 8.99 -37.35 -2.48
C TYR A 171 10.46 -37.74 -2.35
N ILE A 172 10.92 -38.26 -1.21
CA ILE A 172 12.37 -38.35 -0.91
C ILE A 172 12.90 -39.77 -0.92
N PHE A 173 12.08 -40.75 -0.51
CA PHE A 173 12.57 -42.08 -0.17
C PHE A 173 12.05 -43.12 -1.17
N PRO A 174 12.84 -43.50 -2.19
CA PRO A 174 12.53 -44.64 -3.06
C PRO A 174 12.38 -45.97 -2.29
N ALA A 175 12.82 -46.02 -1.03
CA ALA A 175 12.70 -47.14 -0.11
C ALA A 175 11.89 -46.81 1.17
N SER A 176 11.02 -45.79 1.18
CA SER A 176 10.08 -45.59 2.30
C SER A 176 9.02 -46.69 2.30
N PRO A 177 8.39 -47.04 3.44
CA PRO A 177 7.23 -47.94 3.45
C PRO A 177 6.17 -47.57 2.40
N ALA A 178 6.08 -46.29 2.00
CA ALA A 178 5.24 -45.83 0.91
C ALA A 178 5.62 -46.44 -0.46
N HIS A 179 6.90 -46.54 -0.80
CA HIS A 179 7.35 -47.28 -1.98
C HIS A 179 7.21 -48.81 -1.84
N TRP A 180 7.40 -49.36 -0.63
CA TRP A 180 7.28 -50.82 -0.39
C TRP A 180 5.83 -51.30 -0.35
N LEU A 181 4.90 -50.41 -0.03
CA LEU A 181 3.44 -50.61 -0.07
C LEU A 181 2.83 -50.22 -1.43
N ASN A 182 3.64 -49.92 -2.46
CA ASN A 182 3.18 -49.41 -3.76
C ASN A 182 2.33 -48.11 -3.68
N LEU A 183 2.51 -47.27 -2.67
CA LEU A 183 1.81 -45.98 -2.54
C LEU A 183 2.21 -44.96 -3.63
N THR A 184 3.23 -45.27 -4.45
CA THR A 184 3.58 -44.52 -5.66
C THR A 184 2.75 -44.91 -6.89
N ASP A 185 1.88 -45.93 -6.79
CA ASP A 185 0.79 -46.08 -7.76
C ASP A 185 0.00 -44.77 -7.78
N SER A 186 -0.24 -44.24 -8.97
CA SER A 186 -0.81 -42.90 -9.22
C SER A 186 -2.05 -42.59 -8.37
N GLY A 187 -2.83 -43.62 -8.01
CA GLY A 187 -4.03 -43.51 -7.18
C GLY A 187 -3.78 -43.19 -5.71
N ILE A 188 -2.71 -43.70 -5.09
CA ILE A 188 -2.48 -43.48 -3.64
C ILE A 188 -1.81 -42.14 -3.39
N TYR A 189 -0.80 -41.79 -4.19
CA TYR A 189 -0.25 -40.43 -4.21
C TYR A 189 -1.36 -39.39 -4.39
N PHE A 190 -2.27 -39.63 -5.34
CA PHE A 190 -3.45 -38.80 -5.55
C PHE A 190 -4.33 -38.73 -4.29
N ALA A 191 -4.70 -39.87 -3.71
CA ALA A 191 -5.56 -39.94 -2.53
C ALA A 191 -4.97 -39.21 -1.32
N VAL A 192 -3.69 -39.43 -1.02
CA VAL A 192 -3.00 -38.79 0.11
C VAL A 192 -2.90 -37.27 -0.10
N THR A 193 -2.49 -36.84 -1.29
CA THR A 193 -2.35 -35.42 -1.62
C THR A 193 -3.70 -34.70 -1.57
N VAL A 194 -4.72 -35.25 -2.22
CA VAL A 194 -6.09 -34.70 -2.19
C VAL A 194 -6.61 -34.62 -0.76
N SER A 195 -6.40 -35.66 0.06
CA SER A 195 -6.85 -35.66 1.45
C SER A 195 -6.27 -34.47 2.23
N TRP A 196 -4.98 -34.18 2.07
CA TRP A 196 -4.35 -33.05 2.76
C TRP A 196 -4.86 -31.69 2.27
N TYR A 197 -5.03 -31.50 0.96
CA TYR A 197 -5.65 -30.29 0.43
C TYR A 197 -7.08 -30.10 0.92
N VAL A 198 -7.88 -31.17 0.95
CA VAL A 198 -9.27 -31.13 1.46
C VAL A 198 -9.31 -30.76 2.94
N ILE A 199 -8.41 -31.32 3.77
CA ILE A 199 -8.32 -30.94 5.19
C ILE A 199 -7.97 -29.45 5.32
N GLY A 200 -7.01 -28.95 4.55
CA GLY A 200 -6.62 -27.54 4.53
C GLY A 200 -7.76 -26.59 4.12
N LEU A 201 -8.43 -26.89 3.01
CA LEU A 201 -9.58 -26.13 2.53
C LEU A 201 -10.78 -26.19 3.50
N SER A 202 -11.04 -27.35 4.10
CA SER A 202 -12.08 -27.53 5.11
C SER A 202 -11.80 -26.73 6.38
N SER A 203 -10.53 -26.62 6.79
CA SER A 203 -10.09 -25.71 7.86
C SER A 203 -10.41 -24.26 7.52
N SER A 204 -10.12 -23.81 6.30
CA SER A 204 -10.46 -22.44 5.84
C SER A 204 -11.96 -22.17 5.86
N ILE A 205 -12.78 -23.11 5.38
CA ILE A 205 -14.25 -23.02 5.43
C ILE A 205 -14.74 -22.94 6.88
N HIS A 206 -14.22 -23.82 7.75
CA HIS A 206 -14.59 -23.84 9.16
C HIS A 206 -14.31 -22.50 9.85
N ARG A 207 -13.17 -21.86 9.55
CA ARG A 207 -12.81 -20.53 10.06
C ARG A 207 -13.71 -19.44 9.52
N TYR A 208 -14.04 -19.50 8.23
CA TYR A 208 -14.90 -18.50 7.59
C TYR A 208 -16.24 -18.37 8.32
N TYR A 209 -16.86 -19.50 8.68
CA TYR A 209 -18.13 -19.52 9.41
C TYR A 209 -18.03 -19.08 10.88
N ARG A 210 -16.84 -19.22 11.51
CA ARG A 210 -16.62 -18.84 12.91
C ARG A 210 -15.97 -17.47 13.11
N ALA A 211 -15.53 -16.83 12.03
CA ALA A 211 -14.97 -15.48 12.09
C ALA A 211 -16.07 -14.46 12.47
N SER A 212 -15.83 -13.67 13.51
CA SER A 212 -16.75 -12.60 13.95
C SER A 212 -16.53 -11.29 13.19
N ASN A 213 -15.31 -11.05 12.70
CA ASN A 213 -14.93 -9.82 11.99
C ASN A 213 -15.07 -9.96 10.47
N LEU A 214 -15.67 -8.95 9.83
CA LEU A 214 -15.83 -8.87 8.36
C LEU A 214 -14.48 -8.89 7.63
N ALA A 215 -13.46 -8.20 8.17
CA ALA A 215 -12.12 -8.18 7.59
C ALA A 215 -11.47 -9.57 7.58
N GLN A 216 -11.59 -10.31 8.69
CA GLN A 216 -11.09 -11.70 8.77
C GLN A 216 -11.83 -12.62 7.81
N LYS A 217 -13.15 -12.46 7.63
CA LYS A 217 -13.90 -13.22 6.63
C LYS A 217 -13.40 -12.97 5.20
N GLN A 218 -13.08 -11.72 4.87
CA GLN A 218 -12.53 -11.36 3.56
C GLN A 218 -11.11 -11.94 3.36
N GLN A 219 -10.25 -11.86 4.37
CA GLN A 219 -8.91 -12.46 4.36
C GLN A 219 -8.98 -13.98 4.10
N ILE A 220 -9.83 -14.69 4.85
CA ILE A 220 -10.03 -16.13 4.71
C ILE A 220 -10.59 -16.48 3.33
N ARG A 221 -11.53 -15.68 2.81
CA ARG A 221 -12.12 -15.88 1.47
C ARG A 221 -11.05 -15.81 0.38
N TRP A 222 -10.17 -14.82 0.42
CA TRP A 222 -9.12 -14.67 -0.59
C TRP A 222 -8.11 -15.81 -0.53
N ILE A 223 -7.63 -16.19 0.65
CA ILE A 223 -6.71 -17.33 0.77
C ILE A 223 -7.37 -18.65 0.38
N PHE A 224 -8.65 -18.85 0.68
CA PHE A 224 -9.39 -20.00 0.18
C PHE A 224 -9.37 -20.04 -1.36
N ILE A 225 -9.65 -18.93 -2.03
CA ILE A 225 -9.57 -18.83 -3.50
C ILE A 225 -8.14 -19.12 -3.99
N GLY A 226 -7.12 -18.56 -3.33
CA GLY A 226 -5.73 -18.74 -3.70
C GLY A 226 -5.23 -20.17 -3.56
N THR A 227 -5.59 -20.85 -2.47
CA THR A 227 -5.22 -22.25 -2.20
C THR A 227 -6.03 -23.25 -3.04
N MET A 228 -7.22 -22.86 -3.51
CA MET A 228 -8.03 -23.64 -4.44
C MET A 228 -7.36 -23.80 -5.81
N GLY A 229 -6.56 -22.81 -6.25
CA GLY A 229 -5.84 -22.86 -7.53
C GLY A 229 -4.91 -24.08 -7.63
N PRO A 230 -3.88 -24.22 -6.78
CA PRO A 230 -3.01 -25.40 -6.77
C PRO A 230 -3.76 -26.73 -6.68
N PHE A 231 -4.84 -26.78 -5.87
CA PHE A 231 -5.65 -27.97 -5.70
C PHE A 231 -6.39 -28.37 -6.97
N LEU A 232 -7.08 -27.43 -7.61
CA LEU A 232 -7.78 -27.67 -8.87
C LEU A 232 -6.82 -28.05 -9.98
N TRP A 233 -5.65 -27.40 -10.04
CA TRP A 233 -4.61 -27.76 -10.98
C TRP A 233 -4.14 -29.20 -10.78
N PHE A 234 -3.87 -29.61 -9.54
CA PHE A 234 -3.48 -30.98 -9.22
C PHE A 234 -4.52 -31.99 -9.71
N ILE A 235 -5.81 -31.75 -9.44
CA ILE A 235 -6.89 -32.63 -9.90
C ILE A 235 -6.95 -32.68 -11.44
N ILE A 236 -7.00 -31.51 -12.08
CA ILE A 236 -7.12 -31.40 -13.54
C ILE A 236 -5.94 -32.10 -14.21
N PHE A 237 -4.71 -31.86 -13.75
CA PHE A 237 -3.52 -32.47 -14.31
C PHE A 237 -3.57 -34.00 -14.19
N GLN A 238 -3.90 -34.53 -13.01
CA GLN A 238 -3.96 -35.98 -12.80
C GLN A 238 -5.06 -36.66 -13.63
N VAL A 239 -6.23 -36.01 -13.76
CA VAL A 239 -7.32 -36.48 -14.63
C VAL A 239 -6.88 -36.48 -16.09
N LEU A 240 -6.31 -35.37 -16.57
CA LEU A 240 -5.86 -35.28 -17.96
C LEU A 240 -4.76 -36.29 -18.28
N SER A 241 -3.78 -36.48 -17.38
CA SER A 241 -2.71 -37.47 -17.53
C SER A 241 -3.23 -38.91 -17.53
N TYR A 242 -4.28 -39.20 -16.76
CA TYR A 242 -4.89 -40.53 -16.72
C TYR A 242 -5.71 -40.85 -17.99
N PHE A 243 -6.52 -39.91 -18.46
CA PHE A 243 -7.41 -40.12 -19.62
C PHE A 243 -6.71 -39.95 -20.97
N PHE A 244 -5.62 -39.19 -21.01
CA PHE A 244 -4.91 -38.88 -22.25
C PHE A 244 -3.41 -39.21 -22.19
N PRO A 245 -3.01 -40.47 -21.94
CA PRO A 245 -1.59 -40.85 -21.91
C PRO A 245 -0.89 -40.60 -23.25
N ALA A 246 -1.60 -40.68 -24.38
CA ALA A 246 -1.06 -40.36 -25.72
C ALA A 246 -0.71 -38.87 -25.92
N LEU A 247 -1.31 -37.95 -25.15
CA LEU A 247 -0.94 -36.52 -25.11
C LEU A 247 0.36 -36.27 -24.31
N THR A 248 1.07 -37.31 -23.90
CA THR A 248 2.39 -37.20 -23.23
C THR A 248 3.54 -37.83 -24.03
N ALA A 249 3.24 -38.38 -25.22
CA ALA A 249 4.22 -38.95 -26.15
C ALA A 249 5.06 -37.87 -26.88
N SER A 250 5.99 -38.23 -27.78
CA SER A 250 6.91 -37.28 -28.44
C SER A 250 6.31 -36.48 -29.62
N ASP A 251 4.99 -36.48 -29.80
CA ASP A 251 4.31 -35.83 -30.93
C ASP A 251 3.93 -34.36 -30.64
N VAL A 252 3.72 -33.56 -31.69
CA VAL A 252 3.35 -32.13 -31.61
C VAL A 252 2.12 -31.86 -30.71
N ALA A 253 1.18 -32.82 -30.65
CA ALA A 253 0.01 -32.74 -29.77
C ALA A 253 0.39 -32.81 -28.29
N ALA A 254 1.36 -33.66 -27.95
CA ALA A 254 1.82 -33.83 -26.58
C ALA A 254 2.69 -32.66 -26.10
N VAL A 255 3.45 -32.06 -27.02
CA VAL A 255 4.13 -30.79 -26.78
C VAL A 255 3.14 -29.68 -26.43
N SER A 256 2.09 -29.56 -27.23
CA SER A 256 1.07 -28.53 -27.04
C SER A 256 0.37 -28.73 -25.69
N PHE A 257 0.05 -29.98 -25.35
CA PHE A 257 -0.51 -30.37 -24.08
C PHE A 257 0.42 -30.04 -22.89
N GLN A 258 1.69 -30.44 -22.94
CA GLN A 258 2.66 -30.15 -21.87
C GLN A 258 2.92 -28.66 -21.70
N THR A 259 2.93 -27.90 -22.80
CA THR A 259 3.10 -26.44 -22.77
C THR A 259 1.89 -25.80 -22.10
N ILE A 260 0.67 -26.11 -22.56
CA ILE A 260 -0.59 -25.62 -21.97
C ILE A 260 -0.67 -25.99 -20.49
N ALA A 261 -0.29 -27.23 -20.15
CA ALA A 261 -0.27 -27.71 -18.78
C ALA A 261 0.73 -26.93 -17.91
N ARG A 262 1.95 -26.69 -18.39
CA ARG A 262 2.96 -25.89 -17.68
C ARG A 262 2.43 -24.48 -17.39
N LEU A 263 1.77 -23.86 -18.35
CA LEU A 263 1.27 -22.49 -18.20
C LEU A 263 0.04 -22.41 -17.29
N ALA A 264 -0.88 -23.37 -17.43
CA ALA A 264 -2.01 -23.52 -16.52
C ALA A 264 -1.53 -23.77 -15.09
N SER A 265 -0.47 -24.55 -14.90
CA SER A 265 0.16 -24.73 -13.60
C SER A 265 0.65 -23.39 -13.02
N ILE A 266 1.44 -22.62 -13.78
CA ILE A 266 1.96 -21.31 -13.33
C ILE A 266 0.80 -20.39 -12.94
N PHE A 267 -0.24 -20.29 -13.76
CA PHE A 267 -1.41 -19.47 -13.47
C PHE A 267 -2.12 -19.90 -12.18
N MET A 268 -2.40 -21.20 -12.04
CA MET A 268 -3.13 -21.74 -10.90
C MET A 268 -2.32 -21.65 -9.61
N PHE A 269 -1.00 -21.80 -9.67
CA PHE A 269 -0.12 -21.60 -8.53
C PHE A 269 0.07 -20.12 -8.18
N LEU A 270 0.06 -19.20 -9.16
CA LEU A 270 0.10 -17.75 -8.91
C LEU A 270 -1.14 -17.21 -8.19
N MET A 271 -2.26 -17.95 -8.18
CA MET A 271 -3.46 -17.55 -7.44
C MET A 271 -3.20 -17.40 -5.93
N LEU A 272 -2.40 -18.27 -5.33
CA LEU A 272 -2.07 -18.21 -3.91
C LEU A 272 -1.35 -16.90 -3.52
N PRO A 273 -0.20 -16.57 -4.10
CA PRO A 273 0.49 -15.32 -3.77
C PRO A 273 -0.28 -14.08 -4.22
N LEU A 274 -1.04 -14.15 -5.32
CA LEU A 274 -1.95 -13.06 -5.70
C LEU A 274 -3.03 -12.85 -4.64
N SER A 275 -3.59 -13.93 -4.07
CA SER A 275 -4.57 -13.83 -3.00
C SER A 275 -3.99 -13.29 -1.70
N VAL A 276 -2.74 -13.64 -1.37
CA VAL A 276 -2.01 -13.07 -0.23
C VAL A 276 -1.79 -11.58 -0.46
N ALA A 277 -1.34 -11.18 -1.66
CA ALA A 277 -1.16 -9.78 -2.01
C ALA A 277 -2.48 -9.00 -1.93
N ILE A 278 -3.58 -9.53 -2.47
CA ILE A 278 -4.92 -8.92 -2.35
C ILE A 278 -5.34 -8.81 -0.89
N SER A 279 -5.06 -9.82 -0.07
CA SER A 279 -5.34 -9.79 1.37
C SER A 279 -4.52 -8.71 2.09
N ILE A 280 -3.23 -8.55 1.74
CA ILE A 280 -2.38 -7.47 2.27
C ILE A 280 -2.93 -6.10 1.86
N VAL A 281 -3.36 -5.92 0.62
CA VAL A 281 -3.92 -4.67 0.10
C VAL A 281 -5.26 -4.30 0.72
N GLN A 282 -6.25 -5.21 0.69
CA GLN A 282 -7.61 -4.87 1.08
C GLN A 282 -7.81 -4.82 2.59
N THR A 283 -6.96 -5.51 3.36
CA THR A 283 -7.20 -5.71 4.80
C THR A 283 -5.99 -5.35 5.67
N HIS A 284 -5.00 -4.65 5.10
CA HIS A 284 -3.76 -4.26 5.78
C HIS A 284 -3.05 -5.41 6.50
N LEU A 285 -3.10 -6.60 5.91
CA LEU A 285 -2.45 -7.77 6.46
C LEU A 285 -0.93 -7.48 6.61
N PHE A 286 -0.41 -7.62 7.83
CA PHE A 286 0.99 -7.35 8.20
C PHE A 286 1.48 -5.89 8.30
N ASP A 287 0.62 -4.85 8.23
CA ASP A 287 1.00 -3.41 8.16
C ASP A 287 2.20 -3.14 7.22
N ILE A 288 2.11 -3.56 5.98
CA ILE A 288 3.11 -3.21 4.97
C ILE A 288 2.72 -1.87 4.35
N ASP A 289 3.68 -0.94 4.27
CA ASP A 289 3.50 0.39 3.67
C ASP A 289 2.72 0.34 2.36
N MET A 290 1.71 1.21 2.22
CA MET A 290 0.83 1.27 1.05
C MET A 290 1.61 1.46 -0.26
N ILE A 291 2.71 2.21 -0.24
CA ILE A 291 3.57 2.46 -1.41
C ILE A 291 4.33 1.19 -1.81
N ILE A 292 4.89 0.47 -0.83
CA ILE A 292 5.60 -0.79 -1.04
C ILE A 292 4.63 -1.84 -1.57
N ASN A 293 3.45 -1.93 -0.97
CA ASN A 293 2.40 -2.86 -1.38
C ASN A 293 1.86 -2.56 -2.80
N ARG A 294 1.63 -1.28 -3.15
CA ARG A 294 1.24 -0.86 -4.50
C ARG A 294 2.27 -1.23 -5.54
N SER A 295 3.54 -1.00 -5.23
CA SER A 295 4.64 -1.35 -6.12
C SER A 295 4.78 -2.86 -6.30
N LEU A 296 4.55 -3.63 -5.24
CA LEU A 296 4.61 -5.10 -5.23
C LEU A 296 3.46 -5.71 -6.04
N VAL A 297 2.22 -5.28 -5.81
CA VAL A 297 1.02 -5.76 -6.54
C VAL A 297 1.12 -5.40 -8.01
N TYR A 298 1.52 -4.17 -8.31
CA TYR A 298 1.75 -3.73 -9.68
C TYR A 298 2.89 -4.50 -10.35
N GLY A 299 3.98 -4.77 -9.61
CA GLY A 299 5.11 -5.57 -10.07
C GLY A 299 4.68 -6.98 -10.47
N ILE A 300 3.97 -7.69 -9.57
CA ILE A 300 3.47 -9.05 -9.82
C ILE A 300 2.53 -9.08 -11.03
N LEU A 301 1.58 -8.15 -11.12
CA LEU A 301 0.63 -8.10 -12.23
C LEU A 301 1.31 -7.72 -13.56
N THR A 302 2.34 -6.88 -13.53
CA THR A 302 3.14 -6.55 -14.73
C THR A 302 3.97 -7.75 -15.19
N ILE A 303 4.55 -8.52 -14.25
CA ILE A 303 5.23 -9.78 -14.56
C ILE A 303 4.24 -10.78 -15.17
N GLY A 304 3.06 -10.95 -14.58
CA GLY A 304 2.01 -11.83 -15.11
C GLY A 304 1.55 -11.43 -16.52
N LEU A 305 1.42 -10.13 -16.78
CA LEU A 305 1.14 -9.59 -18.10
C LEU A 305 2.27 -9.93 -19.10
N GLY A 306 3.53 -9.76 -18.68
CA GLY A 306 4.70 -10.13 -19.50
C GLY A 306 4.73 -11.62 -19.84
N LEU A 307 4.43 -12.49 -18.88
CA LEU A 307 4.31 -13.94 -19.09
C LEU A 307 3.18 -14.29 -20.06
N THR A 308 2.05 -13.58 -19.99
CA THR A 308 0.92 -13.78 -20.91
C THR A 308 1.29 -13.42 -22.36
N PHE A 309 2.04 -12.34 -22.56
CA PHE A 309 2.54 -11.97 -23.88
C PHE A 309 3.58 -12.96 -24.40
N GLY A 310 4.51 -13.40 -23.54
CA GLY A 310 5.46 -14.46 -23.88
C GLY A 310 4.75 -15.77 -24.25
N LEU A 311 3.65 -16.10 -23.56
CA LEU A 311 2.80 -17.22 -23.88
C LEU A 311 2.17 -17.11 -25.27
N VAL A 312 1.46 -16.01 -25.54
CA VAL A 312 0.80 -15.80 -26.85
C VAL A 312 1.82 -15.90 -27.98
N PHE A 313 3.03 -15.39 -27.77
CA PHE A 313 4.14 -15.53 -28.72
C PHE A 313 4.53 -16.98 -28.99
N VAL A 314 4.72 -17.80 -27.93
CA VAL A 314 5.09 -19.22 -28.07
C VAL A 314 3.96 -20.02 -28.74
N LEU A 315 2.70 -19.78 -28.37
CA LEU A 315 1.56 -20.46 -28.97
C LEU A 315 1.40 -20.11 -30.45
N ALA A 316 1.47 -18.82 -30.79
CA ALA A 316 1.37 -18.36 -32.17
C ALA A 316 2.50 -18.93 -33.02
N SER A 317 3.72 -18.94 -32.48
CA SER A 317 4.90 -19.56 -33.11
C SER A 317 4.69 -21.06 -33.37
N ALA A 318 4.11 -21.78 -32.41
CA ALA A 318 3.87 -23.21 -32.54
C ALA A 318 2.79 -23.56 -33.57
N ILE A 319 1.67 -22.83 -33.55
CA ILE A 319 0.60 -22.97 -34.53
C ILE A 319 1.15 -22.68 -35.93
N PHE A 320 1.90 -21.59 -36.09
CA PHE A 320 2.40 -21.20 -37.41
C PHE A 320 3.38 -22.22 -38.00
N LYS A 321 4.26 -22.77 -37.16
CA LYS A 321 5.17 -23.84 -37.57
C LYS A 321 4.42 -25.12 -37.95
N SER A 322 3.34 -25.46 -37.24
CA SER A 322 2.52 -26.63 -37.57
C SER A 322 1.80 -26.47 -38.92
N MET A 323 1.55 -25.23 -39.36
CA MET A 323 0.87 -24.95 -40.63
C MET A 323 1.83 -24.74 -41.81
N HIS A 324 3.05 -24.22 -41.58
CA HIS A 324 3.97 -23.83 -42.66
C HIS A 324 5.36 -24.44 -42.45
N ALA A 325 5.78 -25.29 -43.39
CA ALA A 325 7.10 -25.87 -43.43
C ALA A 325 8.13 -24.81 -43.91
N ASN A 326 8.77 -24.19 -42.92
CA ASN A 326 10.20 -23.87 -42.90
C ASN A 326 10.79 -22.47 -43.22
N ASP A 327 10.09 -21.46 -43.74
CA ASP A 327 10.82 -20.20 -44.11
C ASP A 327 10.31 -18.85 -43.57
N GLN A 328 9.18 -18.79 -42.84
CA GLN A 328 8.62 -17.50 -42.38
C GLN A 328 8.56 -17.31 -40.86
N PHE A 329 9.14 -18.23 -40.09
CA PHE A 329 9.17 -18.17 -38.63
C PHE A 329 9.75 -16.85 -38.09
N PHE A 330 10.85 -16.39 -38.68
CA PHE A 330 11.53 -15.16 -38.27
C PHE A 330 10.66 -13.91 -38.49
N PHE A 331 9.92 -13.88 -39.61
CA PHE A 331 9.03 -12.77 -39.93
C PHE A 331 7.85 -12.69 -38.96
N VAL A 332 7.22 -13.82 -38.64
CA VAL A 332 6.11 -13.90 -37.67
C VAL A 332 6.59 -13.55 -36.26
N ALA A 333 7.78 -14.01 -35.87
CA ALA A 333 8.37 -13.65 -34.58
C ALA A 333 8.64 -12.14 -34.45
N ILE A 334 9.12 -11.50 -35.53
CA ILE A 334 9.29 -10.04 -35.57
C ILE A 334 7.94 -9.34 -35.47
N VAL A 335 6.94 -9.76 -36.25
CA VAL A 335 5.59 -9.16 -36.25
C VAL A 335 4.94 -9.27 -34.86
N PHE A 336 5.01 -10.44 -34.22
CA PHE A 336 4.48 -10.62 -32.87
C PHE A 336 5.27 -9.85 -31.81
N SER A 337 6.59 -9.73 -31.94
CA SER A 337 7.41 -8.94 -31.02
C SER A 337 7.08 -7.44 -31.12
N VAL A 338 6.87 -6.94 -32.35
CA VAL A 338 6.44 -5.56 -32.60
C VAL A 338 5.02 -5.34 -32.06
N LEU A 339 4.09 -6.27 -32.31
CA LEU A 339 2.72 -6.19 -31.82
C LEU A 339 2.66 -6.26 -30.29
N ALA A 340 3.43 -7.16 -29.68
CA ALA A 340 3.58 -7.28 -28.23
C ALA A 340 4.18 -6.00 -27.65
N GLY A 341 5.26 -5.47 -28.20
CA GLY A 341 5.85 -4.19 -27.76
C GLY A 341 4.88 -3.01 -27.87
N ALA A 342 4.14 -2.93 -28.97
CA ALA A 342 3.15 -1.88 -29.22
C ALA A 342 1.94 -1.95 -28.28
N THR A 343 1.50 -3.17 -27.92
CA THR A 343 0.30 -3.37 -27.08
C THR A 343 0.62 -3.53 -25.59
N PHE A 344 1.84 -3.91 -25.23
CA PHE A 344 2.25 -4.15 -23.84
C PHE A 344 2.14 -2.87 -23.01
N GLN A 345 2.69 -1.75 -23.49
CA GLN A 345 2.59 -0.46 -22.78
C GLN A 345 1.15 0.00 -22.54
N PRO A 346 0.24 0.02 -23.54
CA PRO A 346 -1.14 0.41 -23.30
C PRO A 346 -1.91 -0.59 -22.42
N LEU A 347 -1.67 -1.90 -22.53
CA LEU A 347 -2.28 -2.89 -21.63
C LEU A 347 -1.75 -2.75 -20.20
N ARG A 348 -0.44 -2.55 -20.03
CA ARG A 348 0.19 -2.27 -18.72
C ARG A 348 -0.39 -1.02 -18.10
N LYS A 349 -0.61 0.05 -18.86
CA LYS A 349 -1.27 1.28 -18.39
C LYS A 349 -2.75 1.06 -18.05
N LYS A 350 -3.48 0.21 -18.79
CA LYS A 350 -4.86 -0.17 -18.43
C LYS A 350 -4.91 -1.02 -17.17
N LEU A 351 -3.98 -1.97 -17.02
CA LEU A 351 -3.82 -2.81 -15.85
C LEU A 351 -3.46 -1.98 -14.62
N GLN A 352 -2.55 -1.01 -14.76
CA GLN A 352 -2.25 -0.03 -13.72
C GLN A 352 -3.50 0.75 -13.32
N ARG A 353 -4.25 1.28 -14.29
CA ARG A 353 -5.50 2.01 -14.03
C ARG A 353 -6.57 1.13 -13.40
N PHE A 354 -6.66 -0.14 -13.79
CA PHE A 354 -7.55 -1.11 -13.17
C PHE A 354 -7.14 -1.36 -11.72
N VAL A 355 -5.84 -1.57 -11.46
CA VAL A 355 -5.32 -1.79 -10.11
C VAL A 355 -5.55 -0.56 -9.24
N ASP A 356 -5.19 0.62 -9.74
CA ASP A 356 -5.38 1.90 -9.07
C ASP A 356 -6.88 2.15 -8.79
N ARG A 357 -7.78 1.88 -9.73
CA ARG A 357 -9.22 2.09 -9.55
C ARG A 357 -9.90 1.04 -8.68
N PHE A 358 -9.53 -0.22 -8.82
CA PHE A 358 -10.22 -1.35 -8.20
C PHE A 358 -9.66 -1.69 -6.81
N PHE A 359 -8.34 -1.58 -6.63
CA PHE A 359 -7.69 -1.85 -5.34
C PHE A 359 -7.42 -0.58 -4.55
N TYR A 360 -7.06 0.53 -5.20
CA TYR A 360 -6.71 1.79 -4.51
C TYR A 360 -7.82 2.86 -4.58
N HIS A 361 -8.92 2.61 -5.31
CA HIS A 361 -10.00 3.59 -5.56
C HIS A 361 -9.52 4.95 -6.12
N ILE A 362 -8.36 4.95 -6.78
CA ILE A 362 -7.72 6.10 -7.40
C ILE A 362 -8.30 6.30 -8.81
N LYS A 363 -9.04 7.40 -9.02
CA LYS A 363 -9.37 7.92 -10.36
C LYS A 363 -8.37 9.04 -10.70
N ILE A 364 -7.41 8.76 -11.57
CA ILE A 364 -6.54 9.80 -12.16
C ILE A 364 -6.87 9.90 -13.66
N ASP A 365 -7.26 11.10 -14.07
CA ASP A 365 -7.44 11.45 -15.48
C ASP A 365 -6.18 12.18 -15.97
N TYR A 366 -5.34 11.47 -16.70
CA TYR A 366 -4.02 11.94 -17.14
C TYR A 366 -4.08 12.75 -18.45
N GLN A 367 -5.27 13.02 -18.99
CA GLN A 367 -5.43 13.79 -20.24
C GLN A 367 -5.63 15.28 -20.04
N LYS A 368 -5.88 15.76 -18.81
CA LYS A 368 -6.05 17.19 -18.55
C LYS A 368 -4.80 17.78 -17.93
N THR A 369 -4.27 18.86 -18.52
CA THR A 369 -3.20 19.62 -17.89
C THR A 369 -3.73 20.41 -16.67
N PRO A 370 -2.92 20.69 -15.64
CA PRO A 370 -3.36 21.45 -14.46
C PRO A 370 -3.97 22.81 -14.77
N LEU A 371 -3.65 23.39 -15.94
CA LEU A 371 -4.17 24.68 -16.42
C LEU A 371 -5.58 24.56 -17.01
N GLU A 372 -5.91 23.46 -17.70
CA GLU A 372 -7.25 23.25 -18.28
C GLU A 372 -8.31 22.91 -17.22
N VAL A 373 -7.93 22.18 -16.16
CA VAL A 373 -8.80 21.95 -14.98
C VAL A 373 -9.11 23.26 -14.24
N ARG A 374 -8.24 24.27 -14.37
CA ARG A 374 -8.36 25.58 -13.73
C ARG A 374 -9.32 26.51 -14.48
N ALA A 375 -9.45 26.34 -15.80
CA ALA A 375 -10.27 27.19 -16.67
C ALA A 375 -11.75 26.78 -16.72
N GLU A 376 -12.09 25.49 -16.56
CA GLU A 376 -13.49 25.01 -16.56
C GLU A 376 -14.17 25.11 -15.17
N ALA A 377 -13.42 25.39 -14.10
CA ALA A 377 -13.91 25.30 -12.72
C ALA A 377 -14.35 26.63 -12.09
N SER A 378 -14.30 27.75 -12.81
CA SER A 378 -14.82 29.04 -12.34
C SER A 378 -16.29 29.18 -12.72
N THR A 379 -17.20 28.87 -11.80
CA THR A 379 -18.54 29.45 -11.84
C THR A 379 -18.37 30.94 -11.59
N ASN A 380 -18.72 31.79 -12.56
CA ASN A 380 -18.69 33.23 -12.35
C ASN A 380 -19.87 33.61 -11.44
N VAL A 381 -19.68 33.54 -10.12
CA VAL A 381 -20.66 33.92 -9.09
C VAL A 381 -20.64 35.44 -8.84
N GLU A 382 -19.70 36.16 -9.45
CA GLU A 382 -19.59 37.61 -9.30
C GLU A 382 -20.85 38.31 -9.83
N GLY A 383 -21.45 39.16 -9.00
CA GLY A 383 -22.69 39.88 -9.31
C GLY A 383 -24.00 39.13 -9.04
N ILE A 384 -23.95 37.85 -8.63
CA ILE A 384 -25.14 37.11 -8.17
C ILE A 384 -25.39 37.43 -6.69
N THR A 385 -26.66 37.60 -6.30
CA THR A 385 -27.05 37.65 -4.88
C THR A 385 -27.22 36.22 -4.36
N LEU A 386 -26.50 35.87 -3.29
CA LEU A 386 -26.61 34.58 -2.60
C LEU A 386 -27.20 34.81 -1.20
N SER A 387 -28.38 34.28 -0.94
CA SER A 387 -29.20 34.54 0.23
C SER A 387 -29.43 36.04 0.41
N THR A 388 -28.96 36.64 1.51
CA THR A 388 -29.00 38.08 1.76
C THR A 388 -27.72 38.80 1.31
N TYR A 389 -26.73 38.09 0.78
CA TYR A 389 -25.40 38.60 0.45
C TYR A 389 -25.32 39.10 -1.00
N ARG A 390 -24.91 40.36 -1.17
CA ARG A 390 -24.81 41.05 -2.46
C ARG A 390 -23.39 41.48 -2.76
N ASN A 391 -23.13 41.86 -4.02
CA ASN A 391 -21.85 42.40 -4.48
C ASN A 391 -20.66 41.45 -4.20
N LEU A 392 -20.85 40.16 -4.49
CA LEU A 392 -19.80 39.16 -4.31
C LEU A 392 -18.59 39.50 -5.18
N GLN A 393 -17.44 39.70 -4.53
CA GLN A 393 -16.16 39.95 -5.16
C GLN A 393 -15.16 38.90 -4.68
N LEU A 394 -14.56 38.16 -5.60
CA LEU A 394 -13.63 37.10 -5.25
C LEU A 394 -12.37 37.65 -4.56
N ILE A 395 -12.05 37.15 -3.37
CA ILE A 395 -10.88 37.58 -2.58
C ILE A 395 -9.89 36.44 -2.29
N GLY A 396 -10.29 35.17 -2.46
CA GLY A 396 -9.43 34.03 -2.22
C GLY A 396 -9.85 32.77 -2.97
N HIS A 397 -8.87 31.98 -3.38
CA HIS A 397 -9.08 30.66 -4.00
C HIS A 397 -8.50 29.57 -3.11
N GLY A 398 -9.34 28.64 -2.65
CA GLY A 398 -8.93 27.44 -1.94
C GLY A 398 -9.01 26.19 -2.82
N GLY A 399 -8.54 25.06 -2.28
CA GLY A 399 -8.65 23.77 -2.96
C GLY A 399 -10.10 23.31 -3.15
N MET A 400 -10.93 23.49 -2.12
CA MET A 400 -12.33 23.04 -2.09
C MET A 400 -13.36 24.16 -2.25
N ALA A 401 -13.02 25.39 -1.83
CA ALA A 401 -13.94 26.52 -1.77
C ALA A 401 -13.28 27.80 -2.31
N GLU A 402 -14.09 28.75 -2.72
CA GLU A 402 -13.71 30.12 -3.10
C GLU A 402 -14.24 31.08 -2.03
N VAL A 403 -13.50 32.13 -1.71
CA VAL A 403 -13.87 33.11 -0.68
C VAL A 403 -14.16 34.44 -1.35
N TYR A 404 -15.36 34.97 -1.12
CA TYR A 404 -15.85 36.23 -1.67
C TYR A 404 -16.03 37.25 -0.56
N ARG A 405 -15.67 38.51 -0.82
CA ARG A 405 -16.18 39.65 -0.06
C ARG A 405 -17.62 39.89 -0.49
N ALA A 406 -18.54 40.06 0.46
CA ALA A 406 -19.93 40.39 0.16
C ALA A 406 -20.50 41.40 1.17
N THR A 407 -21.60 42.06 0.79
CA THR A 407 -22.37 42.95 1.67
C THR A 407 -23.64 42.24 2.13
N ASP A 408 -23.85 42.15 3.45
CA ASP A 408 -25.07 41.60 4.01
C ASP A 408 -26.21 42.63 3.97
N SER A 409 -27.28 42.30 3.25
CA SER A 409 -28.46 43.15 3.10
C SER A 409 -29.28 43.30 4.39
N THR A 410 -29.01 42.50 5.42
CA THR A 410 -29.68 42.60 6.73
C THR A 410 -29.08 43.69 7.64
N GLY A 411 -28.00 44.35 7.19
CA GLY A 411 -27.37 45.46 7.91
C GLY A 411 -26.15 45.07 8.74
N ARG A 412 -25.65 43.82 8.64
CA ARG A 412 -24.41 43.38 9.33
C ARG A 412 -23.12 43.88 8.67
N GLY A 413 -23.21 44.59 7.54
CA GLY A 413 -22.06 45.19 6.85
C GLY A 413 -21.35 44.22 5.91
N THR A 414 -20.01 44.30 5.87
CA THR A 414 -19.17 43.48 4.98
C THR A 414 -18.84 42.15 5.63
N VAL A 415 -19.02 41.05 4.89
CA VAL A 415 -18.74 39.68 5.33
C VAL A 415 -17.79 38.97 4.36
N ALA A 416 -17.11 37.93 4.84
CA ALA A 416 -16.44 36.95 3.99
C ALA A 416 -17.36 35.75 3.76
N LEU A 417 -17.54 35.35 2.51
CA LEU A 417 -18.44 34.29 2.09
C LEU A 417 -17.63 33.18 1.42
N LYS A 418 -17.44 32.07 2.12
CA LYS A 418 -16.78 30.88 1.59
C LYS A 418 -17.82 30.04 0.88
N VAL A 419 -17.63 29.80 -0.42
CA VAL A 419 -18.57 29.10 -1.31
C VAL A 419 -17.90 27.84 -1.85
N LEU A 420 -18.58 26.70 -1.75
CA LEU A 420 -18.10 25.43 -2.29
C LEU A 420 -18.02 25.50 -3.82
N ARG A 421 -16.89 25.10 -4.40
CA ARG A 421 -16.69 25.17 -5.86
C ARG A 421 -17.68 24.28 -6.60
N ALA A 422 -18.20 24.75 -7.73
CA ALA A 422 -19.22 24.03 -8.51
C ALA A 422 -18.80 22.59 -8.91
N ALA A 423 -17.50 22.39 -9.19
CA ALA A 423 -16.95 21.07 -9.52
C ALA A 423 -17.07 20.04 -8.36
N LEU A 424 -17.20 20.51 -7.12
CA LEU A 424 -17.38 19.69 -5.92
C LEU A 424 -18.80 19.78 -5.36
N ALA A 425 -19.58 20.79 -5.76
CA ALA A 425 -20.95 21.01 -5.32
C ALA A 425 -21.91 19.89 -5.74
N GLY A 426 -21.56 19.01 -6.68
CA GLY A 426 -22.36 17.82 -7.03
C GLY A 426 -22.03 16.55 -6.24
N ASP A 427 -21.02 16.57 -5.37
CA ASP A 427 -20.60 15.41 -4.57
C ASP A 427 -21.13 15.53 -3.14
N GLU A 428 -22.13 14.70 -2.82
CA GLU A 428 -22.82 14.68 -1.52
C GLU A 428 -21.86 14.53 -0.33
N GLN A 429 -20.71 13.87 -0.51
CA GLN A 429 -19.71 13.73 0.54
C GLN A 429 -18.98 15.04 0.81
N PHE A 430 -18.68 15.84 -0.22
CA PHE A 430 -18.08 17.17 -0.03
C PHE A 430 -19.09 18.18 0.54
N GLN A 431 -20.35 18.12 0.11
CA GLN A 431 -21.43 18.94 0.66
C GLN A 431 -21.60 18.73 2.17
N LYS A 432 -21.81 17.46 2.59
CA LYS A 432 -21.96 17.12 4.01
C LYS A 432 -20.77 17.55 4.86
N ARG A 433 -19.55 17.42 4.32
CA ARG A 433 -18.32 17.86 5.00
C ARG A 433 -18.26 19.37 5.19
N PHE A 434 -18.52 20.11 4.12
CA PHE A 434 -18.50 21.57 4.13
C PHE A 434 -19.52 22.15 5.11
N MET A 435 -20.75 21.62 5.11
CA MET A 435 -21.80 22.02 6.05
C MET A 435 -21.50 21.61 7.49
N ARG A 436 -20.87 20.44 7.70
CA ARG A 436 -20.49 19.98 9.04
C ARG A 436 -19.37 20.83 9.64
N GLU A 437 -18.43 21.31 8.83
CA GLU A 437 -17.40 22.26 9.25
C GLU A 437 -18.06 23.56 9.75
N ALA A 438 -19.00 24.12 8.98
CA ALA A 438 -19.75 25.31 9.37
C ALA A 438 -20.53 25.13 10.67
N GLU A 439 -21.23 24.00 10.82
CA GLU A 439 -22.02 23.67 12.01
C GLU A 439 -21.16 23.53 13.28
N ILE A 440 -19.93 23.03 13.14
CA ILE A 440 -19.01 22.89 14.27
C ILE A 440 -18.41 24.25 14.64
N ILE A 441 -17.91 25.02 13.66
CA ILE A 441 -17.28 26.31 13.91
C ILE A 441 -18.29 27.32 14.48
N SER A 442 -19.54 27.31 14.00
CA SER A 442 -20.60 28.21 14.50
C SER A 442 -20.96 28.00 15.98
N LYS A 443 -20.53 26.89 16.60
CA LYS A 443 -20.71 26.64 18.05
C LYS A 443 -19.55 27.17 18.89
N LEU A 444 -18.47 27.64 18.27
CA LEU A 444 -17.31 28.20 18.95
C LEU A 444 -17.46 29.71 19.07
N ASP A 445 -17.23 30.22 20.28
CA ASP A 445 -17.21 31.65 20.57
C ASP A 445 -15.89 31.99 21.27
N HIS A 446 -14.93 32.46 20.49
CA HIS A 446 -13.60 32.82 20.97
C HIS A 446 -13.01 33.94 20.12
N PRO A 447 -12.39 34.98 20.72
CA PRO A 447 -11.91 36.16 19.98
C PRO A 447 -10.85 35.85 18.91
N ASN A 448 -10.12 34.74 19.05
CA ASN A 448 -9.10 34.28 18.11
C ASN A 448 -9.56 33.11 17.21
N ILE A 449 -10.86 32.82 17.15
CA ILE A 449 -11.46 31.87 16.18
C ILE A 449 -12.43 32.66 15.31
N VAL A 450 -12.41 32.42 14.00
CA VAL A 450 -13.29 33.13 13.07
C VAL A 450 -14.77 32.91 13.40
N HIS A 451 -15.51 34.01 13.53
CA HIS A 451 -16.94 33.96 13.82
C HIS A 451 -17.75 33.60 12.56
N VAL A 452 -18.51 32.50 12.62
CA VAL A 452 -19.46 32.09 11.58
C VAL A 452 -20.85 32.63 11.90
N THR A 453 -21.37 33.47 11.01
CA THR A 453 -22.63 34.19 11.19
C THR A 453 -23.85 33.50 10.58
N ASP A 454 -23.65 32.79 9.47
CA ASP A 454 -24.68 32.03 8.74
C ASP A 454 -24.02 30.97 7.85
N PHE A 455 -24.76 29.93 7.49
CA PHE A 455 -24.34 28.94 6.49
C PHE A 455 -25.55 28.26 5.88
N GLY A 456 -25.48 27.89 4.60
CA GLY A 456 -26.66 27.40 3.90
C GLY A 456 -26.39 26.88 2.49
N GLU A 457 -27.48 26.51 1.83
CA GLU A 457 -27.52 26.14 0.43
C GLU A 457 -28.52 27.04 -0.29
N GLU A 458 -28.10 27.65 -1.41
CA GLU A 458 -29.02 28.30 -2.33
C GLU A 458 -28.62 27.98 -3.77
N ARG A 459 -29.59 27.57 -4.60
CA ARG A 459 -29.38 27.27 -6.03
C ARG A 459 -28.27 26.23 -6.27
N GLY A 460 -28.13 25.26 -5.35
CA GLY A 460 -27.09 24.23 -5.41
C GLY A 460 -25.68 24.73 -5.07
N LEU A 461 -25.54 25.98 -4.59
CA LEU A 461 -24.30 26.52 -4.05
C LEU A 461 -24.36 26.49 -2.52
N TYR A 462 -23.34 25.87 -1.93
CA TYR A 462 -23.18 25.79 -0.48
C TYR A 462 -22.27 26.91 -0.01
N TYR A 463 -22.67 27.64 1.03
CA TYR A 463 -21.94 28.80 1.53
C TYR A 463 -21.80 28.82 3.05
N ILE A 464 -20.75 29.50 3.52
CA ILE A 464 -20.50 29.85 4.93
C ILE A 464 -20.17 31.33 4.99
N ALA A 465 -20.98 32.10 5.69
CA ALA A 465 -20.78 33.53 5.93
C ALA A 465 -20.06 33.74 7.26
N MET A 466 -18.91 34.38 7.22
CA MET A 466 -18.03 34.62 8.36
C MET A 466 -17.64 36.10 8.47
N GLU A 467 -17.10 36.49 9.62
CA GLU A 467 -16.57 37.84 9.81
C GLU A 467 -15.50 38.19 8.75
N MET A 468 -15.51 39.43 8.27
CA MET A 468 -14.50 39.90 7.33
C MET A 468 -13.28 40.40 8.11
N LEU A 469 -12.16 39.70 7.99
CA LEU A 469 -10.88 40.10 8.60
C LEU A 469 -10.11 41.04 7.67
N SER A 470 -9.53 42.10 8.24
CA SER A 470 -9.06 43.27 7.47
C SER A 470 -7.62 43.17 6.95
N GLY A 471 -6.77 42.31 7.53
CA GLY A 471 -5.36 42.17 7.16
C GLY A 471 -5.05 40.85 6.43
N PRO A 472 -3.75 40.61 6.14
CA PRO A 472 -3.30 39.44 5.41
C PRO A 472 -3.26 38.19 6.30
N ASP A 473 -3.11 37.01 5.68
CA ASP A 473 -2.73 35.79 6.42
C ASP A 473 -1.25 35.80 6.83
N LEU A 474 -0.91 34.96 7.81
CA LEU A 474 0.43 34.86 8.37
C LEU A 474 1.45 34.34 7.35
N SER A 475 1.03 33.57 6.33
CA SER A 475 1.95 33.09 5.28
C SER A 475 2.51 34.25 4.46
N ARG A 476 1.69 35.27 4.21
CA ARG A 476 2.11 36.49 3.54
C ARG A 476 3.07 37.30 4.41
N LEU A 477 2.80 37.42 5.70
CA LEU A 477 3.70 38.10 6.64
C LEU A 477 5.09 37.43 6.69
N ILE A 478 5.14 36.10 6.82
CA ILE A 478 6.41 35.33 6.81
C ILE A 478 7.18 35.58 5.51
N LYS A 479 6.48 35.62 4.37
CA LYS A 479 7.10 35.87 3.07
C LYS A 479 7.66 37.29 2.92
N GLU A 480 6.97 38.29 3.46
CA GLU A 480 7.35 39.70 3.39
C GLU A 480 8.50 40.02 4.35
N GLU A 481 8.41 39.60 5.62
CA GLU A 481 9.42 39.85 6.66
C GLU A 481 10.63 38.92 6.53
N LYS A 482 10.49 37.77 5.85
CA LYS A 482 11.42 36.63 5.79
C LYS A 482 11.67 35.94 7.14
N ARG A 483 11.70 36.71 8.23
CA ARG A 483 11.88 36.24 9.60
C ARG A 483 11.15 37.17 10.55
N ILE A 484 10.47 36.60 11.54
CA ILE A 484 9.77 37.31 12.60
C ILE A 484 10.59 37.17 13.90
N SER A 485 10.72 38.24 14.68
CA SER A 485 11.41 38.19 15.98
C SER A 485 10.68 37.25 16.95
N LEU A 486 11.38 36.76 17.98
CA LEU A 486 10.78 35.90 19.00
C LEU A 486 9.60 36.60 19.69
N ASP A 487 9.78 37.86 20.11
CA ASP A 487 8.74 38.64 20.79
C ASP A 487 7.48 38.80 19.92
N ASN A 488 7.65 39.13 18.64
CA ASN A 488 6.52 39.25 17.72
C ASN A 488 5.87 37.90 17.44
N THR A 489 6.66 36.83 17.35
CA THR A 489 6.15 35.46 17.18
C THR A 489 5.29 35.05 18.38
N VAL A 490 5.78 35.26 19.62
CA VAL A 490 5.02 34.99 20.84
C VAL A 490 3.73 35.82 20.88
N GLY A 491 3.81 37.11 20.52
CA GLY A 491 2.64 37.99 20.45
C GLY A 491 1.56 37.49 19.49
N LEU A 492 1.96 36.98 18.32
CA LEU A 492 1.05 36.42 17.32
C LEU A 492 0.47 35.07 17.74
N LEU A 493 1.28 34.22 18.38
CA LEU A 493 0.89 32.84 18.74
C LEU A 493 0.07 32.75 20.03
N ARG A 494 0.15 33.73 20.94
CA ARG A 494 -0.61 33.71 22.20
C ARG A 494 -2.11 33.50 21.99
N GLY A 495 -2.72 34.32 21.13
CA GLY A 495 -4.15 34.18 20.82
C GLY A 495 -4.50 32.87 20.10
N ILE A 496 -3.57 32.34 19.30
CA ILE A 496 -3.76 31.08 18.58
C ILE A 496 -3.67 29.87 19.52
N ALA A 497 -2.73 29.89 20.47
CA ALA A 497 -2.66 28.89 21.53
C ALA A 497 -3.92 28.90 22.39
N ASP A 498 -4.44 30.09 22.72
CA ASP A 498 -5.70 30.22 23.45
C ASP A 498 -6.88 29.64 22.68
N ALA A 499 -6.98 29.92 21.38
CA ALA A 499 -7.99 29.35 20.49
C ALA A 499 -7.90 27.82 20.36
N LEU A 500 -6.69 27.28 20.22
CA LEU A 500 -6.46 25.84 20.10
C LEU A 500 -6.88 25.11 21.37
N ASP A 501 -6.45 25.56 22.53
CA ASP A 501 -6.82 24.95 23.80
C ASP A 501 -8.33 25.06 24.04
N TYR A 502 -8.96 26.19 23.69
CA TYR A 502 -10.42 26.34 23.75
C TYR A 502 -11.14 25.32 22.85
N ALA A 503 -10.66 25.11 21.62
CA ALA A 503 -11.22 24.10 20.72
C ALA A 503 -11.03 22.68 21.28
N HIS A 504 -9.84 22.37 21.82
CA HIS A 504 -9.52 21.06 22.40
C HIS A 504 -10.41 20.74 23.61
N MET A 505 -10.67 21.74 24.47
CA MET A 505 -11.60 21.60 25.60
C MET A 505 -13.04 21.29 25.16
N ASN A 506 -13.43 21.75 23.96
CA ASN A 506 -14.71 21.44 23.33
C ASN A 506 -14.68 20.13 22.51
N GLY A 507 -13.62 19.32 22.65
CA GLY A 507 -13.47 18.04 21.96
C GLY A 507 -13.15 18.17 20.47
N LEU A 508 -12.70 19.34 20.02
CA LEU A 508 -12.42 19.62 18.62
C LEU A 508 -10.91 19.81 18.39
N VAL A 509 -10.35 19.08 17.43
CA VAL A 509 -8.96 19.22 16.99
C VAL A 509 -8.96 19.91 15.62
N HIS A 510 -8.09 20.91 15.43
CA HIS A 510 -8.06 21.70 14.20
C HIS A 510 -7.51 20.90 13.01
N ARG A 511 -6.42 20.15 13.21
CA ARG A 511 -5.76 19.21 12.28
C ARG A 511 -5.14 19.82 11.02
N ASP A 512 -5.34 21.10 10.75
CA ASP A 512 -4.76 21.83 9.60
C ASP A 512 -4.11 23.15 10.02
N ILE A 513 -3.30 23.14 11.08
CA ILE A 513 -2.58 24.34 11.52
C ILE A 513 -1.43 24.64 10.56
N LYS A 514 -1.43 25.85 10.00
CA LYS A 514 -0.43 26.40 9.09
C LYS A 514 -0.61 27.92 8.95
N PRO A 515 0.40 28.66 8.46
CA PRO A 515 0.33 30.12 8.34
C PRO A 515 -0.85 30.65 7.50
N SER A 516 -1.26 29.94 6.45
CA SER A 516 -2.37 30.40 5.58
C SER A 516 -3.76 30.27 6.21
N ASN A 517 -3.88 29.60 7.36
CA ASN A 517 -5.12 29.49 8.14
C ASN A 517 -5.12 30.42 9.36
N ILE A 518 -4.14 31.34 9.46
CA ILE A 518 -4.10 32.36 10.52
C ILE A 518 -4.18 33.72 9.84
N MET A 519 -5.31 34.38 10.01
CA MET A 519 -5.56 35.73 9.48
C MET A 519 -5.17 36.77 10.53
N LEU A 520 -4.59 37.88 10.08
CA LEU A 520 -4.26 39.01 10.94
C LEU A 520 -5.33 40.10 10.77
N ASP A 521 -6.03 40.42 11.84
CA ASP A 521 -7.00 41.52 11.83
C ASP A 521 -6.32 42.82 12.22
N SER A 522 -6.06 43.66 11.22
CA SER A 522 -5.41 44.97 11.39
C SER A 522 -6.34 46.06 11.94
N SER A 523 -7.58 45.73 12.28
CA SER A 523 -8.52 46.66 12.93
C SER A 523 -8.18 46.91 14.41
N THR A 524 -7.40 46.01 15.02
CA THR A 524 -6.90 46.15 16.40
C THR A 524 -5.42 46.52 16.41
N ILE A 525 -4.96 47.15 17.49
CA ILE A 525 -3.53 47.44 17.71
C ILE A 525 -3.14 46.86 19.08
N PRO A 526 -2.26 45.84 19.14
CA PRO A 526 -1.67 45.11 18.01
C PRO A 526 -2.72 44.30 17.21
N SER A 527 -2.37 43.90 15.98
CA SER A 527 -3.25 43.09 15.14
C SER A 527 -3.64 41.78 15.83
N ARG A 528 -4.92 41.42 15.75
CA ARG A 528 -5.47 40.20 16.34
C ARG A 528 -5.25 39.02 15.39
N SER A 529 -4.54 37.99 15.83
CA SER A 529 -4.43 36.72 15.10
C SER A 529 -5.73 35.92 15.25
N VAL A 530 -6.32 35.49 14.14
CA VAL A 530 -7.58 34.75 14.11
C VAL A 530 -7.39 33.45 13.34
N LEU A 531 -7.73 32.34 13.98
CA LEU A 531 -7.70 31.00 13.40
C LEU A 531 -8.92 30.80 12.49
N THR A 532 -8.67 30.40 11.25
CA THR A 532 -9.68 30.12 10.23
C THR A 532 -9.58 28.68 9.75
N ASP A 533 -10.61 28.19 9.05
CA ASP A 533 -10.59 26.93 8.29
C ASP A 533 -10.21 25.66 9.10
N PHE A 534 -11.12 25.20 9.95
CA PHE A 534 -10.95 23.94 10.66
C PHE A 534 -10.89 22.78 9.66
N GLY A 535 -9.80 21.99 9.72
CA GLY A 535 -9.49 20.88 8.81
C GLY A 535 -10.44 19.67 8.91
N ILE A 536 -11.66 19.85 9.39
CA ILE A 536 -12.69 18.82 9.59
C ILE A 536 -13.02 18.11 8.28
N ALA A 537 -13.03 18.83 7.15
CA ALA A 537 -13.20 18.25 5.82
C ALA A 537 -12.04 17.29 5.40
N LYS A 538 -10.84 17.46 5.99
CA LYS A 538 -9.64 16.64 5.72
C LYS A 538 -9.57 15.36 6.57
N MET A 539 -10.31 15.27 7.68
CA MET A 539 -10.34 14.09 8.57
C MET A 539 -10.74 12.79 7.85
N ILE A 540 -11.51 12.88 6.78
CA ILE A 540 -12.01 11.72 6.02
C ILE A 540 -11.14 11.44 4.78
N ASP A 541 -10.43 12.46 4.27
CA ASP A 541 -9.63 12.33 3.04
C ASP A 541 -8.29 11.61 3.27
N ALA A 542 -7.78 11.63 4.50
CA ALA A 542 -6.63 10.81 4.92
C ALA A 542 -6.88 9.30 4.71
N HIS A 543 -8.14 8.87 4.73
CA HIS A 543 -8.52 7.48 4.46
C HIS A 543 -8.70 7.16 2.96
N THR A 544 -8.74 8.15 2.06
CA THR A 544 -9.15 7.91 0.66
C THR A 544 -8.29 8.54 -0.43
N ARG A 545 -7.59 9.67 -0.22
CA ARG A 545 -6.90 10.37 -1.33
C ARG A 545 -5.68 11.18 -0.88
N ILE A 546 -4.57 10.50 -0.67
CA ILE A 546 -3.26 11.16 -0.46
C ILE A 546 -2.65 11.67 -1.79
N THR A 547 -3.17 11.32 -2.97
CA THR A 547 -2.42 11.45 -4.23
C THR A 547 -2.96 12.40 -5.30
N ASN A 548 -3.88 13.34 -5.04
CA ASN A 548 -4.47 14.08 -6.18
C ASN A 548 -4.96 15.52 -6.01
N THR A 549 -4.47 16.28 -5.02
CA THR A 549 -4.89 17.69 -4.89
C THR A 549 -3.68 18.61 -4.86
N ALA A 550 -3.48 19.40 -5.92
CA ALA A 550 -2.40 20.40 -6.02
C ALA A 550 -2.45 21.46 -4.89
N GLY A 551 -3.60 21.65 -4.24
CA GLY A 551 -3.76 22.50 -3.06
C GLY A 551 -3.41 21.85 -1.72
N MET A 552 -3.15 20.54 -1.68
CA MET A 552 -2.82 19.79 -0.45
C MET A 552 -1.31 19.63 -0.23
N LEU A 553 -0.49 19.92 -1.26
CA LEU A 553 0.98 19.84 -1.19
C LEU A 553 1.58 20.63 -0.03
N GLY A 554 1.12 21.87 0.21
CA GLY A 554 1.59 22.71 1.33
C GLY A 554 0.97 22.41 2.70
N THR A 555 0.08 21.42 2.80
CA THR A 555 -0.47 20.96 4.09
C THR A 555 0.43 19.92 4.76
N PHE A 556 1.15 19.12 3.96
CA PHE A 556 2.00 18.05 4.49
C PHE A 556 3.19 18.56 5.29
N ASP A 557 3.62 19.79 5.02
CA ASP A 557 4.75 20.45 5.69
C ASP A 557 4.55 20.69 7.19
N TYR A 558 3.30 20.63 7.69
CA TYR A 558 2.94 20.87 9.09
C TYR A 558 2.32 19.64 9.76
N MET A 559 2.25 18.51 9.04
CA MET A 559 1.50 17.33 9.50
C MET A 559 2.23 16.59 10.62
N ALA A 560 1.51 16.27 11.69
CA ALA A 560 2.06 15.52 12.81
C ALA A 560 2.26 14.02 12.48
N PRO A 561 3.24 13.32 13.08
CA PRO A 561 3.51 11.90 12.84
C PRO A 561 2.26 11.01 12.94
N GLU A 562 1.43 11.22 13.94
CA GLU A 562 0.21 10.46 14.20
C GLU A 562 -0.88 10.72 13.15
N GLN A 563 -0.92 11.92 12.55
CA GLN A 563 -1.82 12.21 11.43
C GLN A 563 -1.43 11.44 10.17
N ILE A 564 -0.14 11.14 10.00
CA ILE A 564 0.41 10.36 8.88
C ILE A 564 0.15 8.87 9.10
N GLN A 565 0.31 8.38 10.33
CA GLN A 565 0.22 6.97 10.67
C GLN A 565 -1.22 6.46 10.84
N ALA A 566 -2.09 7.22 11.52
CA ALA A 566 -3.46 6.80 11.83
C ALA A 566 -4.37 8.00 12.13
N SER A 567 -5.09 8.50 11.12
CA SER A 567 -5.97 9.68 11.19
C SER A 567 -7.19 9.57 12.12
N ALA A 568 -7.50 8.37 12.62
CA ALA A 568 -8.71 8.10 13.40
C ALA A 568 -8.61 8.54 14.88
N ASP A 569 -7.41 8.53 15.47
CA ASP A 569 -7.19 8.73 16.92
C ASP A 569 -6.30 9.96 17.21
N VAL A 570 -6.36 10.99 16.35
CA VAL A 570 -5.59 12.23 16.48
C VAL A 570 -6.25 13.17 17.49
N ASP A 571 -5.52 13.52 18.54
CA ASP A 571 -5.90 14.47 19.60
C ASP A 571 -5.24 15.86 19.40
N GLY A 572 -5.39 16.75 20.39
CA GLY A 572 -4.88 18.11 20.35
C GLY A 572 -3.36 18.23 20.20
N HIS A 573 -2.58 17.19 20.50
CA HIS A 573 -1.12 17.23 20.38
C HIS A 573 -0.64 17.35 18.94
N ALA A 574 -1.48 16.99 17.95
CA ALA A 574 -1.17 17.21 16.55
C ALA A 574 -1.16 18.70 16.19
N ASP A 575 -2.06 19.49 16.78
CA ASP A 575 -2.08 20.94 16.57
C ASP A 575 -0.86 21.59 17.24
N ILE A 576 -0.42 21.09 18.39
CA ILE A 576 0.80 21.54 19.08
C ILE A 576 2.04 21.28 18.21
N TYR A 577 2.11 20.10 17.59
CA TYR A 577 3.19 19.77 16.66
C TYR A 577 3.25 20.75 15.48
N ALA A 578 2.11 20.98 14.84
CA ALA A 578 1.99 21.89 13.70
C ALA A 578 2.30 23.35 14.10
N LEU A 579 1.90 23.76 15.31
CA LEU A 579 2.27 25.05 15.90
C LEU A 579 3.79 25.17 16.12
N GLY A 580 4.46 24.08 16.52
CA GLY A 580 5.92 24.00 16.62
C GLY A 580 6.63 24.16 15.27
N VAL A 581 6.15 23.47 14.23
CA VAL A 581 6.63 23.62 12.84
C VAL A 581 6.48 25.06 12.37
N MET A 582 5.30 25.65 12.59
CA MET A 582 5.03 27.02 12.19
C MET A 582 5.91 28.03 12.95
N THR A 583 6.15 27.82 14.25
CA THR A 583 7.07 28.64 15.04
C THR A 583 8.50 28.57 14.48
N TYR A 584 8.98 27.36 14.17
CA TYR A 584 10.28 27.19 13.51
C TYR A 584 10.37 28.01 12.21
N GLN A 585 9.33 27.96 11.39
CA GLN A 585 9.28 28.70 10.13
C GLN A 585 9.23 30.22 10.33
N MET A 586 8.44 30.71 11.29
CA MET A 586 8.38 32.14 11.60
C MET A 586 9.74 32.69 12.02
N LEU A 587 10.49 31.94 12.84
CA LEU A 587 11.78 32.37 13.37
C LEU A 587 12.95 32.17 12.41
N THR A 588 12.86 31.25 11.44
CA THR A 588 13.98 30.93 10.53
C THR A 588 13.72 31.33 9.08
N GLY A 589 12.48 31.54 8.69
CA GLY A 589 12.04 31.71 7.30
C GLY A 589 11.96 30.40 6.50
N HIS A 590 12.35 29.27 7.10
CA HIS A 590 12.46 27.96 6.44
C HIS A 590 11.60 26.91 7.12
N LEU A 591 11.14 25.90 6.38
CA LEU A 591 10.49 24.76 7.00
C LEU A 591 11.52 23.86 7.69
N PRO A 592 11.16 23.15 8.78
CA PRO A 592 12.10 22.25 9.46
C PRO A 592 12.51 21.05 8.59
N PHE A 593 11.64 20.61 7.66
CA PHE A 593 11.90 19.47 6.78
C PHE A 593 11.63 19.81 5.31
N GLU A 594 12.63 20.37 4.64
CA GLU A 594 12.57 20.60 3.19
C GLU A 594 13.18 19.39 2.44
N ARG A 595 12.36 18.70 1.62
CA ARG A 595 12.77 17.55 0.81
C ARG A 595 12.14 17.64 -0.60
N PRO A 596 12.78 17.07 -1.64
CA PRO A 596 12.31 17.21 -3.02
C PRO A 596 11.01 16.46 -3.32
N ASP A 597 10.66 15.43 -2.53
CA ASP A 597 9.45 14.64 -2.69
C ASP A 597 8.58 14.65 -1.43
N THR A 598 7.26 14.70 -1.63
CA THR A 598 6.27 14.70 -0.54
C THR A 598 6.39 13.47 0.36
N GLY A 599 6.78 12.31 -0.20
CA GLY A 599 7.01 11.10 0.57
C GLY A 599 8.14 11.26 1.59
N ALA A 600 9.27 11.85 1.20
CA ALA A 600 10.38 12.15 2.10
C ALA A 600 10.06 13.24 3.12
N ILE A 601 9.23 14.23 2.78
CA ILE A 601 8.73 15.21 3.76
C ILE A 601 7.94 14.49 4.85
N LEU A 602 6.96 13.65 4.46
CA LEU A 602 6.17 12.85 5.41
C LEU A 602 7.05 11.91 6.26
N LEU A 603 8.01 11.22 5.63
CA LEU A 603 8.95 10.35 6.35
C LEU A 603 9.82 11.14 7.34
N ALA A 604 10.23 12.37 6.98
CA ALA A 604 10.98 13.25 7.88
C ALA A 604 10.12 13.68 9.08
N HIS A 605 8.86 14.05 8.86
CA HIS A 605 7.93 14.29 9.95
C HIS A 605 7.78 13.06 10.86
N MET A 606 7.73 11.85 10.31
CA MET A 606 7.63 10.61 11.09
C MET A 606 8.90 10.23 11.87
N SER A 607 10.09 10.47 11.33
CA SER A 607 11.32 9.82 11.82
C SER A 607 12.54 10.73 12.02
N ALA A 608 12.65 11.83 11.27
CA ALA A 608 13.82 12.70 11.37
C ALA A 608 13.75 13.57 12.64
N PRO A 609 14.83 13.68 13.44
CA PRO A 609 14.81 14.52 14.64
C PRO A 609 14.48 15.98 14.30
N PRO A 610 13.73 16.71 15.15
CA PRO A 610 13.47 18.14 14.94
C PRO A 610 14.79 18.94 14.88
N PRO A 611 15.05 19.71 13.81
CA PRO A 611 16.28 20.49 13.70
C PRO A 611 16.35 21.58 14.78
N ASP A 612 17.56 21.93 15.21
CA ASP A 612 17.78 23.08 16.10
C ASP A 612 17.72 24.37 15.26
N ALA A 613 16.74 25.23 15.52
CA ALA A 613 16.58 26.51 14.83
C ALA A 613 17.83 27.41 14.89
N ARG A 614 18.69 27.18 15.90
CA ARG A 614 19.95 27.92 16.10
C ARG A 614 21.03 27.56 15.08
N GLU A 615 20.88 26.45 14.36
CA GLU A 615 21.77 26.10 13.25
C GLU A 615 21.63 27.09 12.08
N LEU A 616 20.41 27.57 11.84
CA LEU A 616 20.14 28.60 10.84
C LEU A 616 20.27 30.01 11.42
N VAL A 617 19.83 30.18 12.67
CA VAL A 617 19.69 31.50 13.26
C VAL A 617 20.18 31.53 14.71
N SER A 618 21.45 31.92 14.88
CA SER A 618 22.21 31.76 16.13
C SER A 618 21.77 32.64 17.30
N ASP A 619 21.02 33.71 17.03
CA ASP A 619 20.49 34.66 18.03
C ASP A 619 19.24 34.15 18.77
N ILE A 620 18.64 33.03 18.31
CA ILE A 620 17.51 32.41 19.00
C ILE A 620 17.99 31.86 20.36
N PRO A 621 17.33 32.22 21.48
CA PRO A 621 17.64 31.68 22.80
C PRO A 621 17.58 30.15 22.82
N ARG A 622 18.51 29.53 23.56
CA ARG A 622 18.56 28.06 23.70
C ARG A 622 17.27 27.46 24.25
N ALA A 623 16.60 28.17 25.16
CA ALA A 623 15.33 27.73 25.73
C ALA A 623 14.21 27.72 24.67
N ALA A 624 14.12 28.76 23.83
CA ALA A 624 13.14 28.84 22.75
C ALA A 624 13.35 27.73 21.72
N ALA A 625 14.60 27.48 21.31
CA ALA A 625 14.92 26.39 20.40
C ALA A 625 14.53 25.01 20.96
N ARG A 626 14.76 24.76 22.24
CA ARG A 626 14.34 23.52 22.91
C ARG A 626 12.83 23.38 22.99
N ALA A 627 12.11 24.47 23.27
CA ALA A 627 10.65 24.46 23.27
C ALA A 627 10.10 24.09 21.88
N ILE A 628 10.67 24.64 20.81
CA ILE A 628 10.29 24.29 19.43
C ILE A 628 10.53 22.80 19.14
N GLN A 629 11.69 22.26 19.54
CA GLN A 629 12.00 20.84 19.38
C GLN A 629 11.06 19.93 20.19
N GLN A 630 10.70 20.33 21.42
CA GLN A 630 9.77 19.60 22.28
C GLN A 630 8.35 19.59 21.69
N ALA A 631 7.86 20.73 21.18
CA ALA A 631 6.57 20.77 20.48
C ALA A 631 6.56 19.84 19.26
N MET A 632 7.69 19.73 18.55
CA MET A 632 7.88 18.83 17.41
C MET A 632 8.34 17.40 17.78
N ALA A 633 8.27 17.00 19.05
CA ALA A 633 8.68 15.66 19.46
C ALA A 633 7.86 14.58 18.74
N LYS A 634 8.50 13.45 18.40
CA LYS A 634 7.82 12.41 17.60
C LYS A 634 6.81 11.64 18.42
N ASN A 635 7.14 11.30 19.65
CA ASN A 635 6.19 10.72 20.58
C ASN A 635 5.29 11.82 21.15
N ILE A 636 3.98 11.56 21.19
CA ILE A 636 2.98 12.49 21.72
C ILE A 636 3.28 12.86 23.18
N GLN A 637 3.70 11.88 23.99
CA GLN A 637 3.97 12.05 25.43
C GLN A 637 5.18 12.94 25.74
N ASP A 638 6.04 13.18 24.75
CA ASP A 638 7.22 14.04 24.90
C ASP A 638 6.90 15.51 24.56
N ARG A 639 5.68 15.80 24.07
CA ARG A 639 5.24 17.17 23.72
C ARG A 639 4.65 17.89 24.94
N PHE A 640 4.41 19.19 24.78
CA PHE A 640 3.64 19.97 25.74
C PHE A 640 2.21 19.44 25.87
N SER A 641 1.63 19.60 27.05
CA SER A 641 0.27 19.15 27.33
C SER A 641 -0.82 20.05 26.72
N SER A 642 -0.45 21.28 26.37
CA SER A 642 -1.33 22.29 25.78
C SER A 642 -0.56 23.28 24.89
N ALA A 643 -1.26 23.95 23.98
CA ALA A 643 -0.65 24.97 23.14
C ALA A 643 -0.20 26.20 23.96
N LYS A 644 -0.94 26.55 25.02
CA LYS A 644 -0.54 27.62 25.96
C LYS A 644 0.78 27.32 26.66
N GLU A 645 0.98 26.08 27.10
CA GLU A 645 2.23 25.68 27.76
C GLU A 645 3.42 25.82 26.82
N PHE A 646 3.25 25.44 25.55
CA PHE A 646 4.27 25.65 24.52
C PHE A 646 4.61 27.15 24.33
N VAL A 647 3.59 28.01 24.17
CA VAL A 647 3.83 29.45 23.98
C VAL A 647 4.42 30.10 25.24
N ALA A 648 4.01 29.68 26.44
CA ALA A 648 4.61 30.15 27.69
C ALA A 648 6.10 29.76 27.80
N ALA A 649 6.48 28.57 27.33
CA ALA A 649 7.88 28.16 27.28
C ALA A 649 8.71 29.06 26.33
N LEU A 650 8.15 29.49 25.20
CA LEU A 650 8.78 30.47 24.29
C LEU A 650 8.90 31.85 24.93
N GLU A 651 7.90 32.30 25.67
CA GLU A 651 7.89 33.61 26.35
C GLU A 651 8.90 33.70 27.50
N SER A 652 9.16 32.57 28.17
CA SER A 652 10.13 32.49 29.28
C SER A 652 11.60 32.35 28.86
N ALA A 653 11.86 32.21 27.55
CA ALA A 653 13.18 31.91 26.98
C ALA A 653 14.01 33.15 26.68
#